data_AF-A0A4Q2DKE6-F1
#
_entry.id   AF-A0A4Q2DKE6-F1
#
_cell.length_a   1.000
_cell.length_b   1.000
_cell.length_c   1.000
_cell.angle_alpha   90.00
_cell.angle_beta   90.00
_cell.angle_gamma   90.00
#
_symmetry.space_group_name_H-M   'P 1'
#
loop_
_entity.id
_entity.type
_entity.pdbx_description
1 polymer ?
#
loop_
_entity_poly.entity_id
_entity_poly.type
_entity_poly.pdbx_seq_one_letter_code
_entity_poly.pdbx_strand_id
1 'polypeptide(L)'
;MSAQLKDVLLVGFGAVGAVYSLILKRSNLARVTIVARSNYDLVDREGLHFVSGKYGDIKGWKPDRICKSISEAADRPYSYVLVATKAVPELTRTPKLLEPLLSAPYTEKYEQPTYVLLQNGLNVEVDLYKAAKALGKGTPKIVSAAVWIGTNLSAPNVVKHGDFDRITLGIYREDRTAVQNTPQEQSILEDIGGILTAGGSEVTIVPEIQRQKFAKNFWNVAFSSYATLTGHTVPALFRPPPKDPSVSYRPYVSPITAEAIETYTVPSIKAVMTELLTLGRALGYPDNEHGLPSALPDLVIESTRKIHVQPNSSHKPSMMLDAERGQPLEVEVFSYSIFRPGPVTVDARLRDTSQDAVVASLKSLSIASNDLPVRPGFGTSGKAIKLRANFFPVQVPKGPLHEYDVAITPKAKELAKRIKRRIFQLAEASPEWTSKGLKGIVAHDHSAKLIAAKLLPQPLTIEVLYYDENEEPPKKGGKLYTLEINYVQPLDTGSLVNYLDGQSQYRDYDIMPIVSALNLVLGAHPNRSDGPGVMVGRNRWFFKAPGEQPTDLGGALEAWKGFYSSVRPSHKQLMVNVNVCTTAFYIPGNLADAMTNFRNASFGARPAAFVKGVRVQTVHLGYRRTVKTLSSKTARTYRFKVQEYGDKELSVEEYFKRKYNITLKYPDMPLVDVGGAKQNFLPAELCMILPNQAFKGKLLDEQTASMIRVAAKPPNVNANMIVGQGIRELGFTGDSVAVKAFGVSVGNEMAVVPGRILGRPEVQYANSTASVDERASWNMRSVKFTKGARLDNWAVMLIFDGNLRDEFRDPQDPGIEQIWKGFASMCKASGMAVGQAPPRIIPVRLPKKDYNDPTRNAAIGAISDALKAGSKPSIALVILSSGDKHVYSGIKKLCDTVLDLPTVCVQATKIRKEKGQLQYFANVALKFNMKLGGVNHQLDKESMAWLKQKPTMIVGIDVTHPGPGSVRGTPSIAAVVASCDHFYAQFPCSMEIQESKKEMVTNLDRMMFQRLNLFLERNNKVLPERILIYRDGVSEGQFKIVIEEELPKIREAVRKFDKATKKYNPLITIVVCGKRHHTRFYPTEGADGDQNGNPKPGTVVDRGVTAVYHFDFFLQAHGGLQGTTRPTHYYVVHDEIGFQADPLQRLTNAVSYMFARATKAVSLASPAYYADLACERGRCYLHKLLQGVRAEGTKAGTENPEEVFREAEALWNNGVSGPALRDTMFYL
;
A
#
# COMPACT_ATOMS: atom_id res chain seq x y z
N MET A 1 -23.35 60.92 2.68
CA MET A 1 -22.31 60.17 3.43
C MET A 1 -21.42 59.48 2.41
N SER A 2 -20.12 59.78 2.35
CA SER A 2 -19.19 59.04 1.48
C SER A 2 -19.16 57.58 1.94
N ALA A 3 -19.46 56.62 1.06
CA ALA A 3 -19.35 55.20 1.38
C ALA A 3 -17.91 54.92 1.87
N GLN A 4 -17.77 54.34 3.07
CA GLN A 4 -16.46 54.04 3.65
C GLN A 4 -15.75 52.98 2.79
N LEU A 5 -14.56 53.32 2.27
CA LEU A 5 -13.72 52.40 1.51
C LEU A 5 -13.45 51.11 2.30
N LYS A 6 -13.70 49.95 1.68
CA LYS A 6 -13.45 48.62 2.28
C LYS A 6 -12.03 48.16 1.98
N ASP A 7 -11.29 47.69 2.98
CA ASP A 7 -10.00 47.03 2.76
C ASP A 7 -10.21 45.60 2.27
N VAL A 8 -9.65 45.30 1.09
CA VAL A 8 -9.81 44.00 0.42
C VAL A 8 -8.44 43.40 0.15
N LEU A 9 -8.23 42.17 0.63
CA LEU A 9 -7.03 41.38 0.35
C LEU A 9 -7.31 40.38 -0.77
N LEU A 10 -6.50 40.37 -1.81
CA LEU A 10 -6.55 39.37 -2.88
C LEU A 10 -5.36 38.41 -2.79
N VAL A 11 -5.68 37.13 -2.65
CA VAL A 11 -4.73 36.02 -2.57
C VAL A 11 -4.84 35.16 -3.83
N GLY A 12 -3.78 35.14 -4.64
CA GLY A 12 -3.75 34.38 -5.90
C GLY A 12 -3.72 35.28 -7.13
N PHE A 13 -2.58 35.92 -7.37
CA PHE A 13 -2.41 36.91 -8.42
C PHE A 13 -2.09 36.32 -9.82
N GLY A 14 -2.91 35.36 -10.25
CA GLY A 14 -2.95 34.88 -11.64
C GLY A 14 -3.86 35.76 -12.51
N ALA A 15 -4.23 35.29 -13.71
CA ALA A 15 -5.06 36.06 -14.65
C ALA A 15 -6.44 36.47 -14.07
N VAL A 16 -7.16 35.53 -13.44
CA VAL A 16 -8.45 35.82 -12.78
C VAL A 16 -8.27 36.82 -11.64
N GLY A 17 -7.32 36.57 -10.74
CA GLY A 17 -7.03 37.46 -9.62
C GLY A 17 -6.64 38.87 -10.07
N ALA A 18 -5.89 38.99 -11.17
CA ALA A 18 -5.54 40.27 -11.75
C ALA A 18 -6.76 41.04 -12.26
N VAL A 19 -7.65 40.41 -13.03
CA VAL A 19 -8.86 41.09 -13.53
C VAL A 19 -9.78 41.49 -12.37
N TYR A 20 -10.01 40.61 -11.39
CA TYR A 20 -10.84 40.98 -10.23
C TYR A 20 -10.21 42.05 -9.35
N SER A 21 -8.87 42.14 -9.30
CA SER A 21 -8.21 43.26 -8.63
C SER A 21 -8.41 44.60 -9.35
N LEU A 22 -8.43 44.59 -10.68
CA LEU A 22 -8.77 45.75 -11.50
C LEU A 22 -10.23 46.17 -11.26
N ILE A 23 -11.17 45.21 -11.29
CA ILE A 23 -12.60 45.45 -11.03
C ILE A 23 -12.80 46.08 -9.64
N LEU A 24 -12.22 45.47 -8.59
CA LEU A 24 -12.31 46.00 -7.22
C LEU A 24 -11.79 47.44 -7.14
N LYS A 25 -10.64 47.75 -7.73
CA LYS A 25 -10.08 49.10 -7.67
C LYS A 25 -10.89 50.11 -8.49
N ARG A 26 -11.41 49.72 -9.66
CA ARG A 26 -12.28 50.56 -10.50
C ARG A 26 -13.59 50.95 -9.83
N SER A 27 -14.06 50.17 -8.86
CA SER A 27 -15.30 50.47 -8.12
C SER A 27 -15.24 51.77 -7.32
N ASN A 28 -14.03 52.25 -6.97
CA ASN A 28 -13.80 53.31 -5.98
C ASN A 28 -14.43 53.05 -4.59
N LEU A 29 -14.80 51.80 -4.30
CA LEU A 29 -15.38 51.36 -3.03
C LEU A 29 -14.44 50.44 -2.23
N ALA A 30 -13.30 50.03 -2.82
CA ALA A 30 -12.34 49.14 -2.19
C ALA A 30 -10.89 49.65 -2.28
N ARG A 31 -10.13 49.49 -1.20
CA ARG A 31 -8.65 49.57 -1.18
C ARG A 31 -8.08 48.16 -1.34
N VAL A 32 -7.35 47.93 -2.41
CA VAL A 32 -6.93 46.60 -2.85
C VAL A 32 -5.48 46.33 -2.43
N THR A 33 -5.30 45.38 -1.51
CA THR A 33 -4.00 44.75 -1.20
C THR A 33 -3.88 43.44 -1.96
N ILE A 34 -2.73 43.17 -2.58
CA ILE A 34 -2.49 41.96 -3.36
C ILE A 34 -1.30 41.18 -2.83
N VAL A 35 -1.44 39.86 -2.73
CA VAL A 35 -0.30 38.95 -2.50
C VAL A 35 0.19 38.39 -3.83
N ALA A 36 1.34 38.89 -4.28
CA ALA A 36 2.03 38.41 -5.48
C ALA A 36 3.26 37.58 -5.05
N ARG A 37 3.47 36.41 -5.69
CA ARG A 37 4.63 35.54 -5.41
C ARG A 37 5.65 35.60 -6.54
N SER A 38 5.31 34.99 -7.68
CA SER A 38 6.22 34.82 -8.81
C SER A 38 6.44 36.09 -9.64
N ASN A 39 5.55 37.07 -9.55
CA ASN A 39 5.60 38.31 -10.31
C ASN A 39 5.63 39.56 -9.42
N TYR A 40 5.94 39.42 -8.12
CA TYR A 40 5.98 40.55 -7.19
C TYR A 40 6.88 41.68 -7.69
N ASP A 41 8.17 41.40 -7.94
CA ASP A 41 9.15 42.45 -8.24
C ASP A 41 8.82 43.17 -9.56
N LEU A 42 8.25 42.44 -10.51
CA LEU A 42 7.85 43.00 -11.81
C LEU A 42 6.63 43.91 -11.69
N VAL A 43 5.60 43.49 -10.95
CA VAL A 43 4.37 44.27 -10.76
C VAL A 43 4.64 45.49 -9.87
N ASP A 44 5.49 45.35 -8.85
CA ASP A 44 5.90 46.45 -7.98
C ASP A 44 6.67 47.53 -8.76
N ARG A 45 7.57 47.12 -9.67
CA ARG A 45 8.33 48.04 -10.51
C ARG A 45 7.46 48.65 -11.63
N GLU A 46 6.86 47.81 -12.47
CA GLU A 46 6.29 48.20 -13.76
C GLU A 46 4.75 48.22 -13.80
N GLY A 47 4.07 47.62 -12.82
CA GLY A 47 2.62 47.41 -12.85
C GLY A 47 2.19 46.31 -13.84
N LEU A 48 0.88 46.09 -13.93
CA LEU A 48 0.26 45.20 -14.90
C LEU A 48 -0.16 45.94 -16.17
N HIS A 49 -0.04 45.24 -17.30
CA HIS A 49 -0.61 45.64 -18.57
C HIS A 49 -1.85 44.79 -18.85
N PHE A 50 -3.04 45.40 -18.83
CA PHE A 50 -4.28 44.75 -19.24
C PHE A 50 -4.56 45.05 -20.71
N VAL A 51 -4.70 44.00 -21.51
CA VAL A 51 -5.27 44.07 -22.86
C VAL A 51 -6.67 43.45 -22.76
N SER A 52 -7.68 44.29 -22.53
CA SER A 52 -9.04 43.84 -22.30
C SER A 52 -9.98 44.29 -23.41
N GLY A 53 -10.76 43.36 -23.97
CA GLY A 53 -11.88 43.69 -24.85
C GLY A 53 -12.97 44.51 -24.15
N LYS A 54 -13.18 44.30 -22.84
CA LYS A 54 -14.18 45.01 -22.03
C LYS A 54 -13.67 46.31 -21.39
N TYR A 55 -12.49 46.29 -20.79
CA TYR A 55 -11.95 47.41 -19.98
C TYR A 55 -10.92 48.28 -20.73
N GLY A 56 -10.61 47.94 -21.98
CA GLY A 56 -9.61 48.63 -22.80
C GLY A 56 -8.17 48.19 -22.53
N ASP A 57 -7.23 48.91 -23.13
CA ASP A 57 -5.78 48.74 -22.94
C ASP A 57 -5.30 49.63 -21.79
N ILE A 58 -4.84 49.03 -20.69
CA ILE A 58 -4.40 49.72 -19.47
C ILE A 58 -2.97 49.31 -19.15
N LYS A 59 -2.03 50.24 -19.29
CA LYS A 59 -0.60 50.02 -19.01
C LYS A 59 -0.22 50.50 -17.62
N GLY A 60 0.66 49.76 -16.94
CA GLY A 60 1.24 50.17 -15.66
C GLY A 60 0.26 50.20 -14.48
N TRP A 61 -0.83 49.43 -14.54
CA TRP A 61 -1.82 49.37 -13.46
C TRP A 61 -1.20 48.79 -12.18
N LYS A 62 -1.42 49.44 -11.03
CA LYS A 62 -0.93 48.98 -9.72
C LYS A 62 -2.06 48.89 -8.68
N PRO A 63 -2.00 47.90 -7.76
CA PRO A 63 -2.86 47.88 -6.59
C PRO A 63 -2.53 49.01 -5.62
N ASP A 64 -3.35 49.21 -4.60
CA ASP A 64 -3.06 50.19 -3.52
C ASP A 64 -1.94 49.71 -2.62
N ARG A 65 -1.79 48.39 -2.49
CA ARG A 65 -0.65 47.75 -1.81
C ARG A 65 -0.35 46.39 -2.46
N ILE A 66 0.93 46.05 -2.56
CA ILE A 66 1.40 44.72 -2.97
C ILE A 66 2.28 44.13 -1.85
N CYS A 67 2.14 42.84 -1.58
CA CYS A 67 2.88 42.11 -0.56
C CYS A 67 3.47 40.81 -1.15
N LYS A 68 4.62 40.38 -0.64
CA LYS A 68 5.28 39.12 -1.05
C LYS A 68 4.62 37.88 -0.45
N SER A 69 3.90 38.04 0.65
CA SER A 69 3.26 36.94 1.38
C SER A 69 1.99 37.37 2.12
N ILE A 70 1.17 36.39 2.50
CA ILE A 70 -0.02 36.63 3.32
C ILE A 70 0.37 37.06 4.73
N SER A 71 1.48 36.56 5.27
CA SER A 71 1.99 36.99 6.58
C SER A 71 2.33 38.48 6.63
N GLU A 72 2.86 39.03 5.53
CA GLU A 72 3.13 40.46 5.39
C GLU A 72 1.84 41.28 5.26
N ALA A 73 0.85 40.74 4.56
CA ALA A 73 -0.47 41.38 4.43
C ALA A 73 -1.30 41.30 5.73
N ALA A 74 -1.04 40.32 6.61
CA ALA A 74 -1.80 40.08 7.85
C ALA A 74 -1.52 41.11 8.98
N ASP A 75 -0.94 42.26 8.66
CA ASP A 75 -0.63 43.35 9.60
C ASP A 75 -1.83 44.28 9.90
N ARG A 76 -2.98 44.09 9.22
CA ARG A 76 -4.18 44.93 9.33
C ARG A 76 -5.48 44.14 9.16
N PRO A 77 -6.64 44.67 9.58
CA PRO A 77 -7.93 44.03 9.33
C PRO A 77 -8.34 44.18 7.86
N TYR A 78 -9.09 43.20 7.35
CA TYR A 78 -9.71 43.25 6.03
C TYR A 78 -11.21 43.01 6.14
N SER A 79 -12.00 43.71 5.33
CA SER A 79 -13.43 43.43 5.20
C SER A 79 -13.65 42.14 4.40
N TYR A 80 -12.88 41.98 3.32
CA TYR A 80 -12.96 40.83 2.43
C TYR A 80 -11.58 40.25 2.11
N VAL A 81 -11.49 38.92 2.06
CA VAL A 81 -10.32 38.19 1.57
C VAL A 81 -10.75 37.36 0.36
N LEU A 82 -10.36 37.78 -0.84
CA LEU A 82 -10.64 37.09 -2.08
C LEU A 82 -9.55 36.06 -2.36
N VAL A 83 -9.96 34.82 -2.64
CA VAL A 83 -9.04 33.72 -2.98
C VAL A 83 -9.26 33.36 -4.45
N ALA A 84 -8.27 33.66 -5.29
CA ALA A 84 -8.28 33.42 -6.73
C ALA A 84 -7.21 32.40 -7.16
N THR A 85 -6.67 31.62 -6.22
CA THR A 85 -5.78 30.50 -6.54
C THR A 85 -6.55 29.29 -7.05
N LYS A 86 -5.96 28.50 -7.95
CA LYS A 86 -6.46 27.16 -8.27
C LYS A 86 -6.56 26.29 -7.01
N ALA A 87 -7.64 25.53 -6.87
CA ALA A 87 -7.86 24.65 -5.73
C ALA A 87 -7.41 23.23 -6.07
N VAL A 88 -6.22 22.83 -5.60
CA VAL A 88 -5.69 21.47 -5.78
C VAL A 88 -5.35 20.93 -4.39
N PRO A 89 -6.32 20.32 -3.67
CA PRO A 89 -6.16 19.90 -2.28
C PRO A 89 -5.00 18.92 -2.07
N GLU A 90 -4.60 18.17 -3.10
CA GLU A 90 -3.44 17.27 -3.12
C GLU A 90 -2.10 18.01 -3.00
N LEU A 91 -2.07 19.30 -3.37
CA LEU A 91 -0.88 20.15 -3.32
C LEU A 91 -0.89 21.08 -2.10
N THR A 92 -1.95 21.87 -1.93
CA THR A 92 -2.08 22.83 -0.81
C THR A 92 -3.55 23.18 -0.61
N ARG A 93 -4.06 22.94 0.60
CA ARG A 93 -5.45 23.27 0.97
C ARG A 93 -5.59 24.75 1.29
N THR A 94 -6.77 25.33 1.02
CA THR A 94 -7.08 26.76 1.27
C THR A 94 -6.81 27.21 2.70
N PRO A 95 -7.14 26.46 3.78
CA PRO A 95 -6.76 26.85 5.14
C PRO A 95 -5.25 26.99 5.35
N LYS A 96 -4.46 26.11 4.71
CA LYS A 96 -3.00 26.17 4.82
C LYS A 96 -2.45 27.38 4.09
N LEU A 97 -3.05 27.75 2.95
CA LEU A 97 -2.71 28.99 2.25
C LEU A 97 -3.01 30.20 3.12
N LEU A 98 -4.18 30.25 3.76
CA LEU A 98 -4.65 31.38 4.58
C LEU A 98 -4.20 31.31 6.05
N GLU A 99 -3.30 30.40 6.40
CA GLU A 99 -2.86 30.14 7.78
C GLU A 99 -2.54 31.42 8.59
N PRO A 100 -1.84 32.44 8.04
CA PRO A 100 -1.58 33.67 8.81
C PRO A 100 -2.84 34.41 9.27
N LEU A 101 -3.91 34.40 8.45
CA LEU A 101 -5.19 35.07 8.77
C LEU A 101 -6.09 34.23 9.70
N LEU A 102 -5.80 32.93 9.81
CA LEU A 102 -6.49 31.99 10.70
C LEU A 102 -5.71 31.75 12.01
N SER A 103 -4.56 32.40 12.17
CA SER A 103 -3.67 32.19 13.30
C SER A 103 -4.13 32.97 14.54
N ALA A 104 -3.73 32.52 15.74
CA ALA A 104 -3.98 33.23 16.98
C ALA A 104 -3.49 34.71 16.94
N PRO A 105 -2.26 35.01 16.46
CA PRO A 105 -1.79 36.40 16.35
C PRO A 105 -2.69 37.34 15.55
N TYR A 106 -3.39 36.83 14.53
CA TYR A 106 -4.33 37.64 13.75
C TYR A 106 -5.71 37.69 14.41
N THR A 107 -6.25 36.54 14.79
CA THR A 107 -7.61 36.37 15.30
C THR A 107 -7.85 36.92 16.71
N GLU A 108 -6.78 37.13 17.48
CA GLU A 108 -6.84 37.84 18.78
C GLU A 108 -6.91 39.36 18.60
N LYS A 109 -6.38 39.89 17.49
CA LYS A 109 -6.27 41.33 17.23
C LYS A 109 -7.36 41.87 16.30
N TYR A 110 -7.85 41.05 15.37
CA TYR A 110 -8.78 41.45 14.32
C TYR A 110 -9.95 40.46 14.21
N GLU A 111 -11.13 40.97 13.85
CA GLU A 111 -12.26 40.13 13.47
C GLU A 111 -11.96 39.32 12.20
N GLN A 112 -12.62 38.18 12.07
CA GLN A 112 -12.47 37.34 10.88
C GLN A 112 -13.11 38.01 9.66
N PRO A 113 -12.37 38.14 8.54
CA PRO A 113 -12.89 38.72 7.32
C PRO A 113 -13.96 37.81 6.70
N THR A 114 -14.76 38.38 5.79
CA THR A 114 -15.57 37.55 4.90
C THR A 114 -14.67 36.98 3.80
N TYR A 115 -14.59 35.66 3.72
CA TYR A 115 -13.79 34.98 2.69
C TYR A 115 -14.61 34.84 1.41
N VAL A 116 -14.04 35.25 0.28
CA VAL A 116 -14.70 35.18 -1.03
C VAL A 116 -13.89 34.26 -1.93
N LEU A 117 -14.42 33.07 -2.22
CA LEU A 117 -13.70 32.06 -3.01
C LEU A 117 -14.06 32.19 -4.49
N LEU A 118 -13.12 32.72 -5.29
CA LEU A 118 -13.21 32.79 -6.75
C LEU A 118 -12.73 31.47 -7.39
N GLN A 119 -13.20 30.35 -6.85
CA GLN A 119 -12.78 29.00 -7.19
C GLN A 119 -13.99 28.21 -7.68
N ASN A 120 -13.95 27.70 -8.92
CA ASN A 120 -15.10 27.04 -9.55
C ASN A 120 -15.33 25.60 -9.07
N GLY A 121 -14.35 24.98 -8.41
CA GLY A 121 -14.44 23.60 -7.90
C GLY A 121 -15.53 23.43 -6.85
N LEU A 122 -16.17 22.27 -6.81
CA LEU A 122 -17.17 21.88 -5.83
C LEU A 122 -16.54 21.55 -4.48
N ASN A 123 -17.19 21.97 -3.38
CA ASN A 123 -16.74 21.73 -2.01
C ASN A 123 -15.37 22.33 -1.62
N VAL A 124 -14.81 23.24 -2.43
CA VAL A 124 -13.56 23.97 -2.12
C VAL A 124 -13.67 24.82 -0.84
N GLU A 125 -14.90 25.07 -0.39
CA GLU A 125 -15.24 25.82 0.80
C GLU A 125 -15.10 24.99 2.09
N VAL A 126 -15.30 23.66 2.01
CA VAL A 126 -15.49 22.78 3.18
C VAL A 126 -14.34 22.90 4.18
N ASP A 127 -13.10 22.82 3.68
CA ASP A 127 -11.91 22.83 4.54
C ASP A 127 -11.72 24.21 5.20
N LEU A 128 -11.98 25.31 4.47
CA LEU A 128 -11.91 26.66 5.02
C LEU A 128 -13.03 26.92 6.03
N TYR A 129 -14.25 26.47 5.73
CA TYR A 129 -15.39 26.58 6.62
C TYR A 129 -15.10 25.90 7.96
N LYS A 130 -14.59 24.66 7.93
CA LYS A 130 -14.23 23.91 9.14
C LYS A 130 -13.10 24.59 9.92
N ALA A 131 -12.06 25.05 9.22
CA ALA A 131 -10.93 25.73 9.86
C ALA A 131 -11.36 27.04 10.54
N ALA A 132 -12.17 27.86 9.87
CA ALA A 132 -12.70 29.11 10.42
C ALA A 132 -13.68 28.85 11.58
N LYS A 133 -14.54 27.82 11.47
CA LYS A 133 -15.49 27.43 12.53
C LYS A 133 -14.76 26.97 13.79
N ALA A 134 -13.63 26.29 13.64
CA ALA A 134 -12.80 25.82 14.74
C ALA A 134 -12.16 26.96 15.56
N LEU A 135 -12.12 28.19 15.05
CA LEU A 135 -11.62 29.36 15.78
C LEU A 135 -12.59 29.82 16.89
N GLY A 136 -13.84 29.35 16.90
CA GLY A 136 -14.84 29.71 17.91
C GLY A 136 -15.32 31.16 17.83
N LYS A 137 -15.15 31.83 16.69
CA LYS A 137 -15.48 33.26 16.46
C LYS A 137 -16.83 33.47 15.75
N GLY A 138 -17.81 32.59 16.01
CA GLY A 138 -19.12 32.60 15.36
C GLY A 138 -19.17 31.83 14.03
N THR A 139 -20.28 31.96 13.30
CA THR A 139 -20.48 31.27 12.01
C THR A 139 -19.57 31.87 10.94
N PRO A 140 -18.72 31.06 10.27
CA PRO A 140 -17.85 31.56 9.22
C PRO A 140 -18.62 32.20 8.06
N LYS A 141 -18.18 33.39 7.64
CA LYS A 141 -18.74 34.13 6.51
C LYS A 141 -17.95 33.76 5.26
N ILE A 142 -18.42 32.75 4.51
CA ILE A 142 -17.78 32.32 3.25
C ILE A 142 -18.74 32.55 2.09
N VAL A 143 -18.41 33.52 1.25
CA VAL A 143 -19.04 33.73 -0.06
C VAL A 143 -18.31 32.84 -1.05
N SER A 144 -19.01 31.90 -1.67
CA SER A 144 -18.48 31.14 -2.79
C SER A 144 -18.95 31.78 -4.10
N ALA A 145 -18.15 31.59 -5.16
CA ALA A 145 -18.46 32.11 -6.47
C ALA A 145 -18.37 31.06 -7.59
N ALA A 146 -19.22 31.22 -8.60
CA ALA A 146 -19.04 30.64 -9.92
C ALA A 146 -18.63 31.78 -10.88
N VAL A 147 -17.42 31.68 -11.45
CA VAL A 147 -16.75 32.78 -12.18
C VAL A 147 -16.57 32.45 -13.66
N TRP A 148 -17.35 33.06 -14.55
CA TRP A 148 -17.20 32.90 -16.00
C TRP A 148 -16.43 34.09 -16.55
N ILE A 149 -15.20 33.83 -16.98
CA ILE A 149 -14.29 34.85 -17.46
C ILE A 149 -13.35 34.27 -18.52
N GLY A 150 -13.19 34.98 -19.64
CA GLY A 150 -12.19 34.67 -20.65
C GLY A 150 -10.90 35.44 -20.40
N THR A 151 -9.98 34.91 -19.59
CA THR A 151 -8.70 35.58 -19.33
C THR A 151 -7.51 34.64 -19.31
N ASN A 152 -6.36 35.15 -19.76
CA ASN A 152 -5.09 34.44 -19.73
C ASN A 152 -3.96 35.42 -19.41
N LEU A 153 -2.93 34.92 -18.73
CA LEU A 153 -1.67 35.63 -18.56
C LEU A 153 -0.80 35.33 -19.78
N SER A 154 -0.56 36.31 -20.66
CA SER A 154 0.28 36.11 -21.86
C SER A 154 1.76 36.35 -21.59
N ALA A 155 2.09 37.13 -20.56
CA ALA A 155 3.43 37.32 -20.03
C ALA A 155 3.34 37.61 -18.52
N PRO A 156 4.42 37.54 -17.72
CA PRO A 156 4.36 37.68 -16.27
C PRO A 156 3.61 38.92 -15.71
N ASN A 157 3.55 40.03 -16.48
CA ASN A 157 2.78 41.24 -16.18
C ASN A 157 1.73 41.61 -17.24
N VAL A 158 1.45 40.77 -18.24
CA VAL A 158 0.48 41.07 -19.30
C VAL A 158 -0.74 40.16 -19.18
N VAL A 159 -1.89 40.75 -18.91
CA VAL A 159 -3.18 40.07 -18.75
C VAL A 159 -4.02 40.31 -20.00
N LYS A 160 -4.35 39.24 -20.73
CA LYS A 160 -5.33 39.28 -21.80
C LYS A 160 -6.70 38.93 -21.23
N HIS A 161 -7.68 39.79 -21.45
CA HIS A 161 -9.05 39.60 -21.00
C HIS A 161 -10.00 39.83 -22.18
N GLY A 162 -11.05 39.01 -22.28
CA GLY A 162 -12.07 39.15 -23.30
C GLY A 162 -12.96 40.39 -23.11
N ASP A 163 -14.13 40.31 -23.73
CA ASP A 163 -15.21 41.30 -23.73
C ASP A 163 -16.26 41.07 -22.62
N PHE A 164 -16.14 39.99 -21.84
CA PHE A 164 -17.07 39.69 -20.74
C PHE A 164 -16.40 39.11 -19.49
N ASP A 165 -17.01 39.40 -18.35
CA ASP A 165 -16.80 38.72 -17.07
C ASP A 165 -18.13 38.67 -16.31
N ARG A 166 -18.47 37.49 -15.78
CA ARG A 166 -19.70 37.22 -15.02
C ARG A 166 -19.38 36.44 -13.76
N ILE A 167 -20.00 36.82 -12.66
CA ILE A 167 -19.85 36.14 -11.38
C ILE A 167 -21.21 35.87 -10.74
N THR A 168 -21.41 34.64 -10.32
CA THR A 168 -22.54 34.26 -9.47
C THR A 168 -22.04 34.05 -8.05
N LEU A 169 -22.71 34.67 -7.08
CA LEU A 169 -22.33 34.68 -5.68
C LEU A 169 -23.41 34.02 -4.82
N GLY A 170 -22.98 33.24 -3.84
CA GLY A 170 -23.87 32.76 -2.78
C GLY A 170 -23.07 32.38 -1.53
N ILE A 171 -23.74 32.38 -0.37
CA ILE A 171 -23.11 31.98 0.88
C ILE A 171 -23.00 30.46 0.93
N TYR A 172 -21.83 29.97 1.31
CA TYR A 172 -21.63 28.54 1.53
C TYR A 172 -22.33 28.07 2.80
N ARG A 173 -23.13 27.02 2.67
CA ARG A 173 -23.79 26.31 3.78
C ARG A 173 -23.51 24.81 3.69
N GLU A 174 -23.61 24.12 4.81
CA GLU A 174 -23.62 22.66 4.82
C GLU A 174 -24.91 22.10 4.19
N ASP A 175 -26.03 22.83 4.29
CA ASP A 175 -27.31 22.55 3.61
C ASP A 175 -27.32 23.09 2.16
N ARG A 176 -27.67 22.21 1.21
CA ARG A 176 -27.71 22.49 -0.24
C ARG A 176 -29.14 22.67 -0.79
N THR A 177 -30.14 22.69 0.09
CA THR A 177 -31.56 22.73 -0.30
C THR A 177 -32.19 24.12 -0.24
N ALA A 178 -31.50 25.10 0.37
CA ALA A 178 -31.96 26.48 0.51
C ALA A 178 -32.45 27.09 -0.81
N VAL A 179 -33.61 27.74 -0.75
CA VAL A 179 -34.25 28.44 -1.88
C VAL A 179 -34.25 29.96 -1.71
N GLN A 180 -33.88 30.46 -0.54
CA GLN A 180 -33.77 31.89 -0.21
C GLN A 180 -32.57 32.13 0.71
N ASN A 181 -32.01 33.35 0.68
CA ASN A 181 -30.98 33.80 1.62
C ASN A 181 -31.63 34.40 2.87
N THR A 182 -30.99 34.27 4.03
CA THR A 182 -31.38 35.07 5.21
C THR A 182 -31.07 36.56 4.97
N PRO A 183 -31.74 37.50 5.67
CA PRO A 183 -31.47 38.93 5.50
C PRO A 183 -29.99 39.30 5.71
N GLN A 184 -29.30 38.65 6.65
CA GLN A 184 -27.89 38.89 6.92
C GLN A 184 -27.00 38.40 5.77
N GLU A 185 -27.26 37.20 5.24
CA GLU A 185 -26.52 36.65 4.11
C GLU A 185 -26.74 37.46 2.84
N GLN A 186 -27.99 37.88 2.60
CA GLN A 186 -28.35 38.74 1.48
C GLN A 186 -27.60 40.07 1.56
N SER A 187 -27.54 40.69 2.73
CA SER A 187 -26.78 41.93 2.94
C SER A 187 -25.28 41.78 2.65
N ILE A 188 -24.66 40.66 3.06
CA ILE A 188 -23.24 40.38 2.75
C ILE A 188 -23.03 40.24 1.24
N LEU A 189 -23.92 39.49 0.57
CA LEU A 189 -23.84 39.24 -0.87
C LEU A 189 -24.07 40.52 -1.68
N GLU A 190 -24.99 41.38 -1.24
CA GLU A 190 -25.25 42.69 -1.85
C GLU A 190 -24.09 43.68 -1.63
N ASP A 191 -23.42 43.66 -0.47
CA ASP A 191 -22.26 44.52 -0.20
C ASP A 191 -21.09 44.18 -1.14
N ILE A 192 -20.63 42.92 -1.17
CA ILE A 192 -19.55 42.52 -2.09
C ILE A 192 -19.99 42.55 -3.56
N GLY A 193 -21.24 42.19 -3.84
CA GLY A 193 -21.82 42.25 -5.18
C GLY A 193 -21.85 43.67 -5.73
N GLY A 194 -22.26 44.64 -4.90
CA GLY A 194 -22.28 46.06 -5.24
C GLY A 194 -20.89 46.61 -5.59
N ILE A 195 -19.84 46.21 -4.84
CA ILE A 195 -18.46 46.58 -5.16
C ILE A 195 -18.05 46.03 -6.54
N LEU A 196 -18.35 44.76 -6.82
CA LEU A 196 -18.00 44.14 -8.11
C LEU A 196 -18.78 44.74 -9.28
N THR A 197 -20.08 45.03 -9.09
CA THR A 197 -20.92 45.69 -10.09
C THR A 197 -20.46 47.12 -10.39
N ALA A 198 -20.13 47.91 -9.36
CA ALA A 198 -19.55 49.24 -9.54
C ALA A 198 -18.20 49.20 -10.28
N GLY A 199 -17.44 48.12 -10.12
CA GLY A 199 -16.21 47.85 -10.87
C GLY A 199 -16.42 47.44 -12.34
N GLY A 200 -17.66 47.14 -12.74
CA GLY A 200 -18.06 46.76 -14.09
C GLY A 200 -18.37 45.26 -14.30
N SER A 201 -18.35 44.44 -13.25
CA SER A 201 -18.67 43.00 -13.36
C SER A 201 -20.17 42.75 -13.40
N GLU A 202 -20.61 41.77 -14.19
CA GLU A 202 -21.99 41.28 -14.15
C GLU A 202 -22.15 40.30 -12.97
N VAL A 203 -22.94 40.68 -11.98
CA VAL A 203 -23.11 39.91 -10.73
C VAL A 203 -24.51 39.31 -10.66
N THR A 204 -24.59 38.04 -10.30
CA THR A 204 -25.84 37.35 -9.96
C THR A 204 -25.76 36.83 -8.54
N ILE A 205 -26.75 37.13 -7.71
CA ILE A 205 -26.83 36.59 -6.34
C ILE A 205 -27.81 35.41 -6.34
N VAL A 206 -27.40 34.30 -5.74
CA VAL A 206 -28.22 33.10 -5.64
C VAL A 206 -28.35 32.62 -4.19
N PRO A 207 -29.46 31.95 -3.85
CA PRO A 207 -29.65 31.36 -2.53
C PRO A 207 -28.74 30.15 -2.30
N GLU A 208 -28.35 29.43 -3.36
CA GLU A 208 -27.50 28.27 -3.27
C GLU A 208 -26.50 28.23 -4.44
N ILE A 209 -25.23 28.40 -4.11
CA ILE A 209 -24.12 28.48 -5.04
C ILE A 209 -23.59 27.12 -5.51
N GLN A 210 -23.68 26.06 -4.71
CA GLN A 210 -23.20 24.73 -5.12
C GLN A 210 -23.99 24.20 -6.32
N ARG A 211 -25.29 24.51 -6.44
CA ARG A 211 -26.10 24.21 -7.64
C ARG A 211 -25.52 24.87 -8.89
N GLN A 212 -25.19 26.16 -8.81
CA GLN A 212 -24.63 26.91 -9.93
C GLN A 212 -23.24 26.40 -10.32
N LYS A 213 -22.39 26.09 -9.34
CA LYS A 213 -21.08 25.48 -9.57
C LYS A 213 -21.20 24.07 -10.14
N PHE A 214 -22.20 23.30 -9.73
CA PHE A 214 -22.47 21.96 -10.26
C PHE A 214 -22.90 22.04 -11.71
N ALA A 215 -23.88 22.89 -12.04
CA ALA A 215 -24.34 23.13 -13.41
C ALA A 215 -23.19 23.59 -14.32
N LYS A 216 -22.36 24.51 -13.85
CA LYS A 216 -21.18 24.98 -14.57
C LYS A 216 -20.20 23.85 -14.92
N ASN A 217 -19.98 22.93 -13.99
CA ASN A 217 -19.02 21.85 -14.19
C ASN A 217 -19.45 20.83 -15.27
N PHE A 218 -20.69 20.87 -15.76
CA PHE A 218 -21.09 20.08 -16.93
C PHE A 218 -20.19 20.37 -18.13
N TRP A 219 -19.92 21.66 -18.37
CA TRP A 219 -19.05 22.09 -19.46
C TRP A 219 -17.60 21.62 -19.26
N ASN A 220 -17.07 21.76 -18.04
CA ASN A 220 -15.71 21.32 -17.73
C ASN A 220 -15.53 19.80 -17.90
N VAL A 221 -16.46 19.02 -17.36
CA VAL A 221 -16.36 17.55 -17.37
C VAL A 221 -16.51 16.99 -18.78
N ALA A 222 -17.32 17.62 -19.63
CA ALA A 222 -17.55 17.14 -20.99
C ALA A 222 -16.59 17.80 -22.01
N PHE A 223 -16.73 19.11 -22.25
CA PHE A 223 -16.01 19.80 -23.33
C PHE A 223 -14.53 20.04 -23.00
N SER A 224 -14.20 20.40 -21.76
CA SER A 224 -12.81 20.62 -21.37
C SER A 224 -12.04 19.29 -21.32
N SER A 225 -12.65 18.21 -20.82
CA SER A 225 -12.07 16.85 -20.91
C SER A 225 -11.86 16.39 -22.34
N TYR A 226 -12.86 16.57 -23.22
CA TYR A 226 -12.72 16.25 -24.65
C TYR A 226 -11.53 16.99 -25.27
N ALA A 227 -11.44 18.30 -25.07
CA ALA A 227 -10.35 19.09 -25.65
C ALA A 227 -8.98 18.68 -25.12
N THR A 228 -8.91 18.33 -23.83
CA THR A 228 -7.69 17.87 -23.17
C THR A 228 -7.25 16.50 -23.68
N LEU A 229 -8.17 15.55 -23.84
CA LEU A 229 -7.88 14.19 -24.28
C LEU A 229 -7.53 14.10 -25.76
N THR A 230 -8.20 14.90 -26.60
CA THR A 230 -8.02 14.86 -28.06
C THR A 230 -6.93 15.80 -28.56
N GLY A 231 -6.48 16.75 -27.75
CA GLY A 231 -5.59 17.83 -28.19
C GLY A 231 -6.25 18.82 -29.17
N HIS A 232 -7.56 18.73 -29.39
CA HIS A 232 -8.31 19.61 -30.29
C HIS A 232 -9.20 20.58 -29.50
N THR A 233 -9.23 21.85 -29.90
CA THR A 233 -10.07 22.85 -29.22
C THR A 233 -11.55 22.68 -29.58
N VAL A 234 -12.46 23.23 -28.76
CA VAL A 234 -13.92 23.14 -28.98
C VAL A 234 -14.37 23.61 -30.37
N PRO A 235 -13.77 24.64 -31.01
CA PRO A 235 -14.06 24.98 -32.40
C PRO A 235 -13.90 23.83 -33.41
N ALA A 236 -13.05 22.83 -33.13
CA ALA A 236 -12.90 21.65 -33.98
C ALA A 236 -14.15 20.74 -34.01
N LEU A 237 -15.11 20.94 -33.10
CA LEU A 237 -16.39 20.22 -33.05
C LEU A 237 -17.50 20.91 -33.83
N PHE A 238 -17.48 22.25 -33.90
CA PHE A 238 -18.66 23.03 -34.32
C PHE A 238 -18.39 24.02 -35.45
N ARG A 239 -17.14 24.45 -35.69
CA ARG A 239 -16.85 25.53 -36.64
C ARG A 239 -16.90 25.04 -38.09
N PRO A 240 -17.69 25.64 -38.99
CA PRO A 240 -17.67 25.27 -40.40
C PRO A 240 -16.39 25.77 -41.12
N PRO A 241 -15.98 25.13 -42.23
CA PRO A 241 -14.85 25.62 -43.03
C PRO A 241 -15.08 27.05 -43.55
N PRO A 242 -14.01 27.83 -43.83
CA PRO A 242 -14.12 29.15 -44.44
C PRO A 242 -14.92 29.09 -45.74
N LYS A 243 -15.92 29.98 -45.88
CA LYS A 243 -16.69 30.11 -47.13
C LYS A 243 -15.92 30.85 -48.23
N ASP A 244 -15.00 31.72 -47.83
CA ASP A 244 -14.12 32.50 -48.71
C ASP A 244 -12.70 31.91 -48.66
N PRO A 245 -12.14 31.43 -49.78
CA PRO A 245 -10.77 30.90 -49.84
C PRO A 245 -9.67 31.89 -49.42
N SER A 246 -9.94 33.21 -49.46
CA SER A 246 -9.01 34.25 -49.04
C SER A 246 -8.90 34.39 -47.52
N VAL A 247 -9.86 33.82 -46.77
CA VAL A 247 -9.91 33.89 -45.30
C VAL A 247 -9.48 32.55 -44.72
N SER A 248 -8.35 32.52 -44.02
CA SER A 248 -7.84 31.32 -43.36
C SER A 248 -8.10 31.37 -41.85
N TYR A 249 -8.89 30.42 -41.34
CA TYR A 249 -8.99 30.16 -39.91
C TYR A 249 -8.91 28.65 -39.64
N ARG A 250 -8.26 28.26 -38.53
CA ARG A 250 -8.18 26.88 -38.02
C ARG A 250 -8.25 26.89 -36.49
N PRO A 251 -8.74 25.81 -35.84
CA PRO A 251 -9.34 24.61 -36.46
C PRO A 251 -10.80 24.85 -36.91
N TYR A 252 -11.28 24.00 -37.83
CA TYR A 252 -12.68 23.88 -38.28
C TYR A 252 -13.01 22.40 -38.51
N VAL A 253 -14.29 22.07 -38.53
CA VAL A 253 -14.83 20.73 -38.80
C VAL A 253 -14.57 20.39 -40.27
N SER A 254 -13.72 19.39 -40.51
CA SER A 254 -13.49 18.88 -41.87
C SER A 254 -14.78 18.26 -42.42
N PRO A 255 -15.12 18.48 -43.71
CA PRO A 255 -16.27 17.82 -44.34
C PRO A 255 -16.26 16.29 -44.18
N ILE A 256 -15.08 15.68 -44.15
CA ILE A 256 -14.88 14.23 -43.99
C ILE A 256 -15.33 13.74 -42.60
N THR A 257 -15.14 14.56 -41.55
CA THR A 257 -15.42 14.18 -40.15
C THR A 257 -16.73 14.74 -39.62
N ALA A 258 -17.40 15.63 -40.37
CA ALA A 258 -18.59 16.35 -39.92
C ALA A 258 -19.72 15.40 -39.50
N GLU A 259 -20.03 14.40 -40.33
CA GLU A 259 -21.07 13.42 -40.04
C GLU A 259 -20.74 12.55 -38.81
N ALA A 260 -19.48 12.13 -38.68
CA ALA A 260 -19.03 11.33 -37.53
C ALA A 260 -19.07 12.12 -36.21
N ILE A 261 -18.82 13.43 -36.24
CA ILE A 261 -18.90 14.28 -35.05
C ILE A 261 -20.35 14.36 -34.56
N GLU A 262 -21.32 14.59 -35.45
CA GLU A 262 -22.74 14.65 -35.08
C GLU A 262 -23.29 13.27 -34.70
N THR A 263 -22.84 12.20 -35.35
CA THR A 263 -23.33 10.84 -35.09
C THR A 263 -22.81 10.24 -33.79
N TYR A 264 -21.55 10.52 -33.44
CA TYR A 264 -20.87 9.82 -32.33
C TYR A 264 -20.37 10.77 -31.23
N THR A 265 -19.76 11.90 -31.60
CA THR A 265 -19.04 12.74 -30.64
C THR A 265 -19.99 13.61 -29.81
N VAL A 266 -20.92 14.30 -30.46
CA VAL A 266 -21.94 15.13 -29.77
C VAL A 266 -22.85 14.29 -28.86
N PRO A 267 -23.36 13.11 -29.30
CA PRO A 267 -24.11 12.22 -28.41
C PRO A 267 -23.29 11.71 -27.23
N SER A 268 -22.00 11.42 -27.40
CA SER A 268 -21.12 10.99 -26.30
C SER A 268 -20.94 12.09 -25.25
N ILE A 269 -20.75 13.34 -25.70
CA ILE A 269 -20.68 14.53 -24.82
C ILE A 269 -21.99 14.69 -24.05
N LYS A 270 -23.14 14.51 -24.71
CA LYS A 270 -24.47 14.56 -24.08
C LYS A 270 -24.65 13.44 -23.05
N ALA A 271 -24.20 12.22 -23.35
CA ALA A 271 -24.30 11.08 -22.43
C ALA A 271 -23.55 11.36 -21.11
N VAL A 272 -22.33 11.88 -21.19
CA VAL A 272 -21.54 12.30 -20.01
C VAL A 272 -22.31 13.30 -19.16
N MET A 273 -22.88 14.35 -19.78
CA MET A 273 -23.68 15.35 -19.06
C MET A 273 -24.98 14.77 -18.47
N THR A 274 -25.57 13.76 -19.11
CA THR A 274 -26.78 13.08 -18.61
C THR A 274 -26.46 12.24 -17.37
N GLU A 275 -25.28 11.61 -17.29
CA GLU A 275 -24.80 10.97 -16.07
C GLU A 275 -24.62 11.99 -14.93
N LEU A 276 -24.06 13.17 -15.23
CA LEU A 276 -23.94 14.25 -14.25
C LEU A 276 -25.30 14.74 -13.75
N LEU A 277 -26.30 14.82 -14.64
CA LEU A 277 -27.66 15.15 -14.26
C LEU A 277 -28.23 14.10 -13.29
N THR A 278 -28.03 12.81 -13.59
CA THR A 278 -28.44 11.70 -12.71
C THR A 278 -27.79 11.80 -11.33
N LEU A 279 -26.50 12.15 -11.30
CA LEU A 279 -25.80 12.41 -10.04
C LEU A 279 -26.38 13.62 -9.30
N GLY A 280 -26.68 14.70 -10.02
CA GLY A 280 -27.34 15.88 -9.46
C GLY A 280 -28.69 15.55 -8.83
N ARG A 281 -29.48 14.67 -9.45
CA ARG A 281 -30.74 14.14 -8.87
C ARG A 281 -30.48 13.38 -7.58
N ALA A 282 -29.49 12.49 -7.57
CA ALA A 282 -29.11 11.75 -6.36
C ALA A 282 -28.61 12.66 -5.22
N LEU A 283 -28.08 13.83 -5.55
CA LEU A 283 -27.67 14.87 -4.59
C LEU A 283 -28.84 15.76 -4.12
N GLY A 284 -30.06 15.52 -4.61
CA GLY A 284 -31.27 16.24 -4.19
C GLY A 284 -31.59 17.50 -4.99
N TYR A 285 -30.97 17.71 -6.16
CA TYR A 285 -31.27 18.88 -6.99
C TYR A 285 -32.55 18.67 -7.81
N PRO A 286 -33.57 19.55 -7.66
CA PRO A 286 -34.87 19.38 -8.32
C PRO A 286 -34.79 19.60 -9.83
N ASP A 287 -35.76 19.05 -10.56
CA ASP A 287 -35.91 19.24 -12.00
C ASP A 287 -36.74 20.49 -12.31
N ASN A 288 -36.14 21.67 -12.09
CA ASN A 288 -36.75 22.96 -12.40
C ASN A 288 -35.66 24.02 -12.65
N GLU A 289 -36.09 25.23 -13.00
CA GLU A 289 -35.22 26.39 -13.23
C GLU A 289 -34.39 26.82 -12.01
N HIS A 290 -34.83 26.42 -10.80
CA HIS A 290 -34.13 26.66 -9.53
C HIS A 290 -33.21 25.49 -9.12
N GLY A 291 -33.14 24.43 -9.92
CA GLY A 291 -32.36 23.21 -9.71
C GLY A 291 -31.46 22.89 -10.90
N LEU A 292 -31.54 21.67 -11.42
CA LEU A 292 -30.89 21.29 -12.68
C LEU A 292 -31.98 20.88 -13.66
N PRO A 293 -32.36 21.71 -14.65
CA PRO A 293 -33.37 21.31 -15.63
C PRO A 293 -32.92 20.09 -16.43
N SER A 294 -33.83 19.17 -16.76
CA SER A 294 -33.50 18.00 -17.58
C SER A 294 -33.03 18.36 -19.00
N ALA A 295 -33.37 19.56 -19.47
CA ALA A 295 -32.86 20.14 -20.71
C ALA A 295 -31.43 20.70 -20.61
N LEU A 296 -30.80 20.72 -19.43
CA LEU A 296 -29.50 21.36 -19.20
C LEU A 296 -28.38 20.82 -20.12
N PRO A 297 -28.23 19.50 -20.36
CA PRO A 297 -27.23 18.99 -21.31
C PRO A 297 -27.38 19.57 -22.71
N ASP A 298 -28.62 19.63 -23.22
CA ASP A 298 -28.92 20.16 -24.55
C ASP A 298 -28.64 21.67 -24.63
N LEU A 299 -29.05 22.41 -23.60
CA LEU A 299 -28.80 23.85 -23.50
C LEU A 299 -27.30 24.18 -23.49
N VAL A 300 -26.50 23.42 -22.73
CA VAL A 300 -25.04 23.61 -22.66
C VAL A 300 -24.37 23.31 -24.00
N ILE A 301 -24.79 22.23 -24.68
CA ILE A 301 -24.26 21.88 -26.01
C ILE A 301 -24.60 22.98 -27.02
N GLU A 302 -25.85 23.41 -27.07
CA GLU A 302 -26.31 24.41 -28.03
C GLU A 302 -25.68 25.79 -27.77
N SER A 303 -25.56 26.22 -26.51
CA SER A 303 -24.87 27.47 -26.20
C SER A 303 -23.39 27.41 -26.59
N THR A 304 -22.74 26.27 -26.36
CA THR A 304 -21.34 26.05 -26.72
C THR A 304 -21.14 26.06 -28.24
N ARG A 305 -22.06 25.42 -28.98
CA ARG A 305 -22.08 25.41 -30.45
C ARG A 305 -22.18 26.84 -31.01
N LYS A 306 -23.13 27.65 -30.53
CA LYS A 306 -23.33 29.05 -30.96
C LYS A 306 -22.08 29.92 -30.79
N ILE A 307 -21.35 29.74 -29.68
CA ILE A 307 -20.12 30.49 -29.40
C ILE A 307 -18.99 30.05 -30.35
N HIS A 308 -18.79 28.75 -30.53
CA HIS A 308 -17.60 28.23 -31.20
C HIS A 308 -17.75 28.04 -32.72
N VAL A 309 -18.95 28.22 -33.28
CA VAL A 309 -19.19 28.35 -34.73
C VAL A 309 -18.49 29.59 -35.31
N GLN A 310 -18.31 30.64 -34.51
CA GLN A 310 -17.83 31.94 -35.01
C GLN A 310 -16.36 31.87 -35.47
N PRO A 311 -15.98 32.53 -36.59
CA PRO A 311 -14.60 32.51 -37.12
C PRO A 311 -13.53 33.03 -36.15
N ASN A 312 -13.88 34.00 -35.29
CA ASN A 312 -12.98 34.66 -34.34
C ASN A 312 -12.80 33.91 -33.00
N SER A 313 -13.53 32.81 -32.75
CA SER A 313 -13.44 32.07 -31.48
C SER A 313 -12.08 31.37 -31.29
N SER A 314 -11.18 31.91 -30.49
CA SER A 314 -9.85 31.33 -30.23
C SER A 314 -9.74 30.61 -28.88
N HIS A 315 -10.87 30.30 -28.24
CA HIS A 315 -10.90 29.79 -26.87
C HIS A 315 -10.20 28.42 -26.74
N LYS A 316 -9.25 28.35 -25.79
CA LYS A 316 -8.67 27.11 -25.28
C LYS A 316 -9.13 26.89 -23.83
N PRO A 317 -9.74 25.74 -23.51
CA PRO A 317 -10.11 25.41 -22.13
C PRO A 317 -8.88 25.34 -21.21
N SER A 318 -9.06 25.71 -19.94
CA SER A 318 -7.95 25.75 -18.97
C SER A 318 -7.30 24.39 -18.74
N MET A 319 -8.07 23.30 -18.68
CA MET A 319 -7.52 21.94 -18.49
C MET A 319 -6.60 21.53 -19.64
N MET A 320 -6.93 21.91 -20.88
CA MET A 320 -6.10 21.65 -22.04
C MET A 320 -4.78 22.43 -21.96
N LEU A 321 -4.85 23.71 -21.58
CA LEU A 321 -3.66 24.54 -21.37
C LEU A 321 -2.76 24.00 -20.25
N ASP A 322 -3.36 23.48 -19.18
CA ASP A 322 -2.63 22.87 -18.07
C ASP A 322 -1.93 21.58 -18.51
N ALA A 323 -2.61 20.73 -19.29
CA ALA A 323 -2.03 19.52 -19.87
C ALA A 323 -0.85 19.85 -20.81
N GLU A 324 -1.03 20.81 -21.72
CA GLU A 324 0.02 21.30 -22.63
C GLU A 324 1.26 21.81 -21.86
N ARG A 325 1.06 22.38 -20.66
CA ARG A 325 2.12 22.97 -19.82
C ARG A 325 2.67 22.03 -18.75
N GLY A 326 2.19 20.78 -18.68
CA GLY A 326 2.56 19.82 -17.63
C GLY A 326 2.17 20.29 -16.22
N GLN A 327 1.16 21.15 -16.10
CA GLN A 327 0.64 21.65 -14.83
C GLN A 327 -0.42 20.69 -14.27
N PRO A 328 -0.67 20.69 -12.95
CA PRO A 328 -1.76 19.93 -12.35
C PRO A 328 -3.10 20.28 -13.00
N LEU A 329 -3.83 19.27 -13.46
CA LEU A 329 -5.18 19.43 -14.00
C LEU A 329 -6.18 19.59 -12.85
N GLU A 330 -7.07 20.56 -12.93
CA GLU A 330 -8.26 20.60 -12.08
C GLU A 330 -9.28 19.56 -12.59
N VAL A 331 -9.09 18.29 -12.24
CA VAL A 331 -10.10 17.24 -12.45
C VAL A 331 -10.74 16.94 -11.10
N GLU A 332 -11.84 17.62 -10.78
CA GLU A 332 -12.67 17.19 -9.67
C GLU A 332 -13.58 16.05 -10.11
N VAL A 333 -13.21 14.83 -9.70
CA VAL A 333 -14.12 13.68 -9.77
C VAL A 333 -15.19 13.91 -8.70
N PHE A 334 -16.46 13.92 -9.12
CA PHE A 334 -17.57 13.88 -8.19
C PHE A 334 -17.44 12.59 -7.35
N SER A 335 -17.12 12.75 -6.06
CA SER A 335 -16.81 11.65 -5.12
C SER A 335 -15.37 11.10 -5.30
N TYR A 336 -14.57 10.76 -4.29
CA TYR A 336 -14.80 9.83 -3.19
C TYR A 336 -13.61 9.92 -2.21
N SER A 337 -13.83 10.24 -0.93
CA SER A 337 -12.93 9.78 0.16
C SER A 337 -13.54 8.65 0.99
N ILE A 338 -14.82 8.34 0.78
CA ILE A 338 -15.58 7.35 1.55
C ILE A 338 -16.31 6.44 0.58
N PHE A 339 -16.26 5.14 0.83
CA PHE A 339 -17.06 4.15 0.11
C PHE A 339 -18.52 4.24 0.56
N ARG A 340 -19.41 4.68 -0.36
CA ARG A 340 -20.87 4.85 -0.14
C ARG A 340 -21.21 5.61 1.16
N PRO A 341 -21.05 6.94 1.21
CA PRO A 341 -21.47 7.72 2.36
C PRO A 341 -22.99 7.62 2.54
N GLY A 342 -23.46 7.38 3.77
CA GLY A 342 -24.87 7.29 4.10
C GLY A 342 -25.11 6.59 5.44
N PRO A 343 -26.31 6.73 6.03
CA PRO A 343 -26.64 6.03 7.26
C PRO A 343 -26.63 4.52 6.99
N VAL A 344 -25.75 3.81 7.70
CA VAL A 344 -25.69 2.35 7.66
C VAL A 344 -26.04 1.79 9.03
N THR A 345 -26.72 0.65 9.02
CA THR A 345 -27.04 -0.09 10.23
C THR A 345 -26.01 -1.19 10.44
N VAL A 346 -25.52 -1.32 11.67
CA VAL A 346 -24.73 -2.49 12.08
C VAL A 346 -25.55 -3.75 11.82
N ASP A 347 -24.89 -4.82 11.36
CA ASP A 347 -25.52 -6.11 11.06
C ASP A 347 -26.48 -6.55 12.17
N ALA A 348 -27.66 -7.07 11.80
CA ALA A 348 -28.69 -7.44 12.75
C ALA A 348 -28.22 -8.38 13.87
N ARG A 349 -27.36 -9.33 13.52
CA ARG A 349 -26.74 -10.32 14.43
C ARG A 349 -25.82 -9.73 15.51
N LEU A 350 -25.46 -8.45 15.41
CA LEU A 350 -24.56 -7.75 16.34
C LEU A 350 -25.27 -6.64 17.13
N ARG A 351 -26.57 -6.46 16.93
CA ARG A 351 -27.36 -5.42 17.61
C ARG A 351 -27.98 -5.91 18.92
N ASP A 352 -28.13 -7.22 19.09
CA ASP A 352 -28.63 -7.84 20.31
C ASP A 352 -27.48 -8.12 21.31
N THR A 353 -27.83 -8.54 22.52
CA THR A 353 -26.87 -8.92 23.57
C THR A 353 -26.40 -10.38 23.45
N SER A 354 -26.64 -11.05 22.32
CA SER A 354 -26.36 -12.49 22.21
C SER A 354 -24.87 -12.81 22.30
N GLN A 355 -23.99 -11.94 21.78
CA GLN A 355 -22.54 -12.11 21.94
C GLN A 355 -22.11 -11.98 23.40
N ASP A 356 -22.74 -11.09 24.16
CA ASP A 356 -22.45 -10.92 25.59
C ASP A 356 -22.97 -12.12 26.40
N ALA A 357 -24.10 -12.71 25.98
CA ALA A 357 -24.60 -13.97 26.54
C ALA A 357 -23.64 -15.15 26.27
N VAL A 358 -23.03 -15.22 25.08
CA VAL A 358 -21.97 -16.20 24.78
C VAL A 358 -20.78 -15.99 25.72
N VAL A 359 -20.26 -14.78 25.85
CA VAL A 359 -19.17 -14.50 26.80
C VAL A 359 -19.56 -14.92 28.23
N ALA A 360 -20.80 -14.63 28.66
CA ALA A 360 -21.27 -15.01 29.98
C ALA A 360 -21.30 -16.53 30.18
N SER A 361 -21.71 -17.31 29.17
CA SER A 361 -21.71 -18.79 29.26
C SER A 361 -20.28 -19.34 29.36
N LEU A 362 -19.31 -18.74 28.66
CA LEU A 362 -17.91 -19.15 28.68
C LEU A 362 -17.22 -18.95 30.04
N LYS A 363 -17.68 -18.01 30.88
CA LYS A 363 -17.12 -17.79 32.22
C LYS A 363 -17.28 -18.98 33.16
N SER A 364 -18.26 -19.83 32.91
CA SER A 364 -18.52 -21.04 33.71
C SER A 364 -17.67 -22.24 33.30
N LEU A 365 -16.94 -22.15 32.17
CA LEU A 365 -16.15 -23.26 31.66
C LEU A 365 -14.81 -23.38 32.39
N SER A 366 -14.47 -24.60 32.81
CA SER A 366 -13.12 -24.96 33.21
C SER A 366 -12.28 -25.19 31.95
N ILE A 367 -11.27 -24.36 31.73
CA ILE A 367 -10.39 -24.44 30.56
C ILE A 367 -9.07 -25.08 30.99
N ALA A 368 -8.60 -26.08 30.24
CA ALA A 368 -7.32 -26.70 30.50
C ALA A 368 -6.18 -25.68 30.28
N SER A 369 -5.08 -25.82 31.01
CA SER A 369 -3.96 -24.87 30.93
C SER A 369 -3.26 -24.83 29.55
N ASN A 370 -3.50 -25.83 28.71
CA ASN A 370 -2.96 -25.97 27.35
C ASN A 370 -3.98 -25.61 26.25
N ASP A 371 -5.18 -25.17 26.62
CA ASP A 371 -6.21 -24.73 25.67
C ASP A 371 -6.12 -23.23 25.39
N LEU A 372 -6.65 -22.83 24.23
CA LEU A 372 -6.76 -21.41 23.86
C LEU A 372 -7.72 -20.68 24.82
N PRO A 373 -7.34 -19.49 25.34
CA PRO A 373 -8.18 -18.75 26.26
C PRO A 373 -9.49 -18.34 25.58
N VAL A 374 -10.58 -18.42 26.35
CA VAL A 374 -11.87 -17.88 25.92
C VAL A 374 -11.87 -16.36 26.00
N ARG A 375 -12.74 -15.74 25.22
CA ARG A 375 -12.95 -14.30 25.23
C ARG A 375 -13.40 -13.85 26.63
N PRO A 376 -12.67 -12.92 27.30
CA PRO A 376 -13.04 -12.42 28.63
C PRO A 376 -14.20 -11.42 28.58
N GLY A 377 -14.38 -10.78 27.42
CA GLY A 377 -15.38 -9.74 27.15
C GLY A 377 -15.05 -9.00 25.86
N PHE A 378 -15.80 -7.93 25.63
CA PHE A 378 -15.55 -6.98 24.54
C PHE A 378 -15.12 -5.64 25.11
N GLY A 379 -14.26 -4.93 24.39
CA GLY A 379 -13.81 -3.61 24.83
C GLY A 379 -14.92 -2.57 24.71
N THR A 380 -14.85 -1.57 25.58
CA THR A 380 -15.80 -0.46 25.69
C THR A 380 -15.13 0.90 25.51
N SER A 381 -13.80 0.94 25.65
CA SER A 381 -13.01 2.16 25.56
C SER A 381 -12.92 2.69 24.13
N GLY A 382 -12.90 4.02 23.98
CA GLY A 382 -12.76 4.71 22.70
C GLY A 382 -14.07 5.18 22.08
N LYS A 383 -13.98 6.03 21.05
CA LYS A 383 -15.14 6.55 20.31
C LYS A 383 -15.77 5.43 19.47
N ALA A 384 -17.05 5.12 19.70
CA ALA A 384 -17.77 4.16 18.86
C ALA A 384 -17.91 4.66 17.42
N ILE A 385 -17.68 3.77 16.46
CA ILE A 385 -17.78 4.03 15.01
C ILE A 385 -18.39 2.82 14.29
N LYS A 386 -18.80 3.02 13.04
CA LYS A 386 -19.28 1.95 12.17
C LYS A 386 -18.30 1.75 11.01
N LEU A 387 -18.04 0.49 10.68
CA LEU A 387 -17.10 0.11 9.64
C LEU A 387 -17.75 -0.91 8.72
N ARG A 388 -17.44 -0.83 7.43
CA ARG A 388 -17.66 -1.96 6.54
C ARG A 388 -16.44 -2.86 6.57
N ALA A 389 -16.65 -4.15 6.72
CA ALA A 389 -15.61 -5.15 6.54
C ALA A 389 -15.78 -5.79 5.16
N ASN A 390 -14.68 -6.17 4.50
CA ASN A 390 -14.73 -6.93 3.24
C ASN A 390 -15.16 -8.41 3.45
N PHE A 391 -16.22 -8.60 4.21
CA PHE A 391 -16.83 -9.86 4.60
C PHE A 391 -18.27 -9.84 4.08
N PHE A 392 -18.67 -10.92 3.42
CA PHE A 392 -20.00 -11.08 2.84
C PHE A 392 -20.69 -12.28 3.49
N PRO A 393 -21.97 -12.17 3.89
CA PRO A 393 -22.66 -13.28 4.54
C PRO A 393 -22.84 -14.46 3.59
N VAL A 394 -22.61 -15.66 4.10
CA VAL A 394 -22.77 -16.93 3.38
C VAL A 394 -23.91 -17.72 4.00
N GLN A 395 -24.93 -18.05 3.21
CA GLN A 395 -25.97 -18.99 3.62
C GLN A 395 -25.61 -20.38 3.11
N VAL A 396 -25.80 -21.38 3.97
CA VAL A 396 -25.48 -22.79 3.71
C VAL A 396 -26.78 -23.59 3.87
N PRO A 397 -27.06 -24.59 3.02
CA PRO A 397 -28.31 -25.36 3.13
C PRO A 397 -28.33 -26.23 4.39
N LYS A 398 -29.55 -26.66 4.77
CA LYS A 398 -29.75 -27.69 5.79
C LYS A 398 -29.43 -29.06 5.21
N GLY A 399 -28.56 -29.82 5.88
CA GLY A 399 -28.15 -31.18 5.48
C GLY A 399 -26.66 -31.28 5.16
N PRO A 400 -26.13 -32.51 5.10
CA PRO A 400 -24.69 -32.70 4.97
C PRO A 400 -24.21 -32.46 3.53
N LEU A 401 -23.04 -31.83 3.40
CA LEU A 401 -22.23 -31.98 2.20
C LEU A 401 -21.52 -33.34 2.24
N HIS A 402 -21.09 -33.89 1.11
CA HIS A 402 -20.46 -35.20 1.08
C HIS A 402 -18.99 -35.09 0.65
N GLU A 403 -18.07 -35.55 1.50
CA GLU A 403 -16.63 -35.56 1.22
C GLU A 403 -16.19 -36.88 0.58
N TYR A 404 -15.34 -36.77 -0.44
CA TYR A 404 -14.75 -37.87 -1.19
C TYR A 404 -13.24 -37.69 -1.33
N ASP A 405 -12.51 -38.80 -1.27
CA ASP A 405 -11.11 -38.89 -1.66
C ASP A 405 -11.03 -39.36 -3.13
N VAL A 406 -10.10 -38.78 -3.90
CA VAL A 406 -9.90 -39.11 -5.30
C VAL A 406 -8.50 -39.70 -5.49
N ALA A 407 -8.44 -40.99 -5.74
CA ALA A 407 -7.22 -41.67 -6.12
C ALA A 407 -7.06 -41.68 -7.65
N ILE A 408 -5.83 -41.46 -8.13
CA ILE A 408 -5.51 -41.48 -9.57
C ILE A 408 -4.60 -42.67 -9.85
N THR A 409 -5.04 -43.59 -10.70
CA THR A 409 -4.28 -44.77 -11.13
C THR A 409 -3.91 -44.69 -12.62
N PRO A 410 -2.71 -45.17 -13.04
CA PRO A 410 -1.66 -45.80 -12.25
C PRO A 410 -0.96 -44.83 -11.27
N LYS A 411 -0.60 -45.33 -10.08
CA LYS A 411 0.15 -44.58 -9.06
C LYS A 411 1.59 -44.34 -9.53
N ALA A 412 1.82 -43.32 -10.35
CA ALA A 412 3.18 -42.89 -10.69
C ALA A 412 3.86 -42.26 -9.47
N LYS A 413 5.19 -42.33 -9.38
CA LYS A 413 5.99 -41.53 -8.42
C LYS A 413 5.58 -40.06 -8.57
N GLU A 414 4.90 -39.53 -7.54
CA GLU A 414 4.30 -38.19 -7.43
C GLU A 414 3.96 -37.51 -8.77
N LEU A 415 2.73 -37.73 -9.28
CA LEU A 415 2.21 -36.93 -10.39
C LEU A 415 2.27 -35.43 -10.05
N ALA A 416 2.94 -34.65 -10.91
CA ALA A 416 3.03 -33.21 -10.75
C ALA A 416 1.62 -32.58 -10.68
N LYS A 417 1.42 -31.58 -9.79
CA LYS A 417 0.11 -30.91 -9.59
C LYS A 417 -0.58 -30.46 -10.89
N ARG A 418 0.21 -30.05 -11.89
CA ARG A 418 -0.29 -29.67 -13.22
C ARG A 418 -0.96 -30.85 -13.95
N ILE A 419 -0.34 -32.03 -13.90
CA ILE A 419 -0.86 -33.24 -14.56
C ILE A 419 -2.17 -33.64 -13.89
N LYS A 420 -2.22 -33.66 -12.55
CA LYS A 420 -3.47 -33.89 -11.81
C LYS A 420 -4.56 -32.89 -12.24
N ARG A 421 -4.23 -31.59 -12.28
CA ARG A 421 -5.18 -30.57 -12.75
C ARG A 421 -5.70 -30.82 -14.15
N ARG A 422 -4.82 -31.20 -15.08
CA ARG A 422 -5.23 -31.52 -16.45
C ARG A 422 -6.10 -32.77 -16.51
N ILE A 423 -5.82 -33.80 -15.70
CA ILE A 423 -6.66 -34.99 -15.58
C ILE A 423 -8.08 -34.61 -15.13
N PHE A 424 -8.23 -33.78 -14.10
CA PHE A 424 -9.55 -33.29 -13.67
C PHE A 424 -10.27 -32.47 -14.75
N GLN A 425 -9.57 -31.58 -15.46
CA GLN A 425 -10.17 -30.80 -16.56
C GLN A 425 -10.71 -31.71 -17.68
N LEU A 426 -9.96 -32.77 -18.02
CA LEU A 426 -10.39 -33.76 -19.01
C LEU A 426 -11.53 -34.62 -18.48
N ALA A 427 -11.50 -34.98 -17.20
CA ALA A 427 -12.60 -35.69 -16.54
C ALA A 427 -13.89 -34.87 -16.61
N GLU A 428 -13.87 -33.60 -16.20
CA GLU A 428 -15.03 -32.70 -16.25
C GLU A 428 -15.63 -32.55 -17.66
N ALA A 429 -14.80 -32.63 -18.70
CA ALA A 429 -15.20 -32.56 -20.10
C ALA A 429 -15.69 -33.90 -20.67
N SER A 430 -15.55 -35.01 -19.95
CA SER A 430 -15.89 -36.34 -20.45
C SER A 430 -17.41 -36.57 -20.42
N PRO A 431 -17.96 -37.35 -21.38
CA PRO A 431 -19.35 -37.80 -21.31
C PRO A 431 -19.65 -38.60 -20.04
N GLU A 432 -18.67 -39.37 -19.56
CA GLU A 432 -18.79 -40.20 -18.36
C GLU A 432 -19.02 -39.36 -17.09
N TRP A 433 -18.34 -38.21 -16.95
CA TRP A 433 -18.58 -37.29 -15.84
C TRP A 433 -20.01 -36.78 -15.79
N THR A 434 -20.60 -36.54 -16.96
CA THR A 434 -21.99 -36.10 -17.09
C THR A 434 -22.96 -37.25 -16.82
N SER A 435 -22.74 -38.43 -17.40
CA SER A 435 -23.64 -39.59 -17.23
C SER A 435 -23.63 -40.14 -15.79
N LYS A 436 -22.51 -40.03 -15.08
CA LYS A 436 -22.38 -40.33 -13.64
C LYS A 436 -22.97 -39.24 -12.74
N GLY A 437 -23.55 -38.20 -13.31
CA GLY A 437 -24.28 -37.16 -12.58
C GLY A 437 -23.42 -36.12 -11.89
N LEU A 438 -22.12 -36.02 -12.17
CA LEU A 438 -21.19 -35.13 -11.45
C LEU A 438 -21.23 -33.68 -11.95
N LYS A 439 -21.72 -33.47 -13.17
CA LYS A 439 -21.73 -32.15 -13.81
C LYS A 439 -22.53 -31.14 -12.97
N GLY A 440 -21.83 -30.10 -12.53
CA GLY A 440 -22.43 -28.98 -11.79
C GLY A 440 -22.70 -29.21 -10.31
N ILE A 441 -22.65 -30.45 -9.80
CA ILE A 441 -22.98 -30.79 -8.40
C ILE A 441 -21.76 -31.11 -7.52
N VAL A 442 -20.54 -31.06 -8.08
CA VAL A 442 -19.30 -31.34 -7.35
C VAL A 442 -18.32 -30.16 -7.42
N ALA A 443 -17.43 -30.09 -6.43
CA ALA A 443 -16.30 -29.17 -6.37
C ALA A 443 -15.05 -29.93 -5.92
N HIS A 444 -13.87 -29.62 -6.47
CA HIS A 444 -12.64 -30.36 -6.13
C HIS A 444 -11.39 -29.49 -6.15
N ASP A 445 -10.35 -29.95 -5.48
CA ASP A 445 -9.04 -29.28 -5.41
C ASP A 445 -8.11 -29.57 -6.60
N HIS A 446 -8.62 -30.32 -7.59
CA HIS A 446 -7.88 -30.85 -8.74
C HIS A 446 -6.71 -31.76 -8.38
N SER A 447 -6.75 -32.39 -7.20
CA SER A 447 -5.70 -33.28 -6.73
C SER A 447 -6.28 -34.54 -6.10
N ALA A 448 -6.89 -34.44 -4.93
CA ALA A 448 -7.28 -35.61 -4.12
C ALA A 448 -8.59 -35.42 -3.37
N LYS A 449 -9.15 -34.20 -3.30
CA LYS A 449 -10.40 -33.96 -2.57
C LYS A 449 -11.51 -33.54 -3.51
N LEU A 450 -12.68 -34.14 -3.32
CA LEU A 450 -13.93 -33.79 -4.00
C LEU A 450 -15.05 -33.66 -2.97
N ILE A 451 -15.87 -32.64 -3.14
CA ILE A 451 -17.08 -32.40 -2.35
C ILE A 451 -18.26 -32.51 -3.30
N ALA A 452 -19.32 -33.19 -2.89
CA ALA A 452 -20.57 -33.28 -3.65
C ALA A 452 -21.76 -32.72 -2.85
N ALA A 453 -22.70 -32.10 -3.56
CA ALA A 453 -23.94 -31.60 -2.98
C ALA A 453 -24.94 -32.71 -2.61
N LYS A 454 -24.77 -33.91 -3.18
CA LYS A 454 -25.59 -35.10 -2.94
C LYS A 454 -24.70 -36.33 -2.83
N LEU A 455 -25.17 -37.36 -2.13
CA LEU A 455 -24.49 -38.64 -2.07
C LEU A 455 -24.40 -39.26 -3.46
N LEU A 456 -23.18 -39.50 -3.92
CA LEU A 456 -22.85 -40.12 -5.19
C LEU A 456 -22.90 -41.66 -5.09
N PRO A 457 -23.48 -42.36 -6.07
CA PRO A 457 -23.45 -43.83 -6.13
C PRO A 457 -22.03 -44.39 -6.10
N GLN A 458 -21.83 -45.52 -5.44
CA GLN A 458 -20.54 -46.22 -5.32
C GLN A 458 -20.66 -47.65 -5.88
N PRO A 459 -19.58 -48.21 -6.47
CA PRO A 459 -18.27 -47.60 -6.72
C PRO A 459 -18.32 -46.56 -7.84
N LEU A 460 -17.48 -45.52 -7.73
CA LEU A 460 -17.43 -44.43 -8.71
C LEU A 460 -16.02 -44.32 -9.30
N THR A 461 -15.90 -44.64 -10.58
CA THR A 461 -14.66 -44.51 -11.35
C THR A 461 -14.91 -43.70 -12.62
N ILE A 462 -13.89 -42.98 -13.07
CA ILE A 462 -13.91 -42.24 -14.34
C ILE A 462 -12.61 -42.50 -15.08
N GLU A 463 -12.72 -42.98 -16.31
CA GLU A 463 -11.57 -43.19 -17.17
C GLU A 463 -11.26 -41.92 -17.97
N VAL A 464 -10.01 -41.48 -17.92
CA VAL A 464 -9.54 -40.24 -18.53
C VAL A 464 -8.37 -40.53 -19.44
N LEU A 465 -8.62 -40.42 -20.75
CA LEU A 465 -7.58 -40.41 -21.76
C LEU A 465 -6.82 -39.09 -21.66
N TYR A 466 -5.57 -39.14 -21.17
CA TYR A 466 -4.77 -37.95 -20.96
C TYR A 466 -4.15 -37.45 -22.27
N TYR A 467 -4.31 -36.15 -22.48
CA TYR A 467 -3.58 -35.35 -23.45
C TYR A 467 -3.37 -33.94 -22.90
N ASP A 468 -2.25 -33.30 -23.23
CA ASP A 468 -1.98 -31.94 -22.73
C ASP A 468 -2.95 -30.91 -23.35
N GLU A 469 -2.99 -29.67 -22.86
CA GLU A 469 -3.95 -28.61 -23.29
C GLU A 469 -3.94 -28.32 -24.81
N ASN A 470 -2.95 -28.83 -25.55
CA ASN A 470 -2.67 -28.46 -26.94
C ASN A 470 -2.25 -29.68 -27.79
N GLU A 471 -2.52 -30.88 -27.28
CA GLU A 471 -2.43 -32.11 -28.04
C GLU A 471 -3.84 -32.47 -28.50
N GLU A 472 -3.98 -33.01 -29.71
CA GLU A 472 -5.25 -33.63 -30.09
C GLU A 472 -5.47 -34.91 -29.28
N PRO A 473 -6.73 -35.28 -28.99
CA PRO A 473 -7.04 -36.56 -28.39
C PRO A 473 -6.35 -37.70 -29.17
N PRO A 474 -5.51 -38.53 -28.51
CA PRO A 474 -4.75 -39.55 -29.22
C PRO A 474 -5.67 -40.58 -29.89
N LYS A 475 -5.50 -40.78 -31.20
CA LYS A 475 -6.34 -41.69 -32.01
C LYS A 475 -6.18 -43.18 -31.63
N LYS A 476 -4.99 -43.59 -31.14
CA LYS A 476 -4.67 -44.92 -30.55
C LYS A 476 -3.51 -44.81 -29.55
N GLY A 477 -3.52 -45.58 -28.45
CA GLY A 477 -2.34 -45.77 -27.58
C GLY A 477 -2.02 -44.63 -26.59
N GLY A 478 -3.00 -43.82 -26.18
CA GLY A 478 -2.80 -42.74 -25.20
C GLY A 478 -2.68 -43.22 -23.75
N LYS A 479 -2.15 -42.36 -22.86
CA LYS A 479 -2.05 -42.66 -21.43
C LYS A 479 -3.44 -42.56 -20.79
N LEU A 480 -3.94 -43.68 -20.30
CA LEU A 480 -5.20 -43.74 -19.56
C LEU A 480 -4.92 -43.55 -18.07
N TYR A 481 -5.69 -42.67 -17.43
CA TYR A 481 -5.76 -42.57 -15.97
C TYR A 481 -7.18 -42.90 -15.51
N THR A 482 -7.30 -43.54 -14.36
CA THR A 482 -8.59 -43.78 -13.71
C THR A 482 -8.67 -42.93 -12.45
N LEU A 483 -9.75 -42.17 -12.30
CA LEU A 483 -10.10 -41.48 -11.07
C LEU A 483 -11.02 -42.40 -10.28
N GLU A 484 -10.56 -42.87 -9.13
CA GLU A 484 -11.37 -43.63 -8.16
C GLU A 484 -11.88 -42.64 -7.11
N ILE A 485 -13.19 -42.39 -7.08
CA ILE A 485 -13.84 -41.39 -6.21
C ILE A 485 -14.51 -42.12 -5.05
N ASN A 486 -13.84 -42.15 -3.90
CA ASN A 486 -14.22 -42.94 -2.73
C ASN A 486 -14.90 -42.07 -1.68
N TYR A 487 -16.06 -42.50 -1.19
CA TYR A 487 -16.78 -41.79 -0.13
C TYR A 487 -15.99 -41.80 1.18
N VAL A 488 -15.90 -40.65 1.86
CA VAL A 488 -15.20 -40.50 3.14
C VAL A 488 -16.20 -40.31 4.27
N GLN A 489 -16.94 -39.21 4.26
CA GLN A 489 -17.83 -38.84 5.37
C GLN A 489 -18.90 -37.82 4.97
N PRO A 490 -20.03 -37.75 5.70
CA PRO A 490 -20.95 -36.63 5.62
C PRO A 490 -20.41 -35.44 6.43
N LEU A 491 -20.58 -34.23 5.91
CA LEU A 491 -20.21 -32.98 6.55
C LEU A 491 -21.48 -32.25 7.00
N ASP A 492 -21.99 -32.62 8.18
CA ASP A 492 -23.18 -32.02 8.76
C ASP A 492 -22.99 -30.53 9.07
N THR A 493 -23.86 -29.69 8.51
CA THR A 493 -23.83 -28.24 8.72
C THR A 493 -24.55 -27.83 10.01
N GLY A 494 -25.32 -28.71 10.65
CA GLY A 494 -26.03 -28.43 11.91
C GLY A 494 -25.10 -28.11 13.07
N SER A 495 -24.05 -28.92 13.26
CA SER A 495 -23.03 -28.66 14.30
C SER A 495 -22.26 -27.36 14.07
N LEU A 496 -22.05 -26.97 12.81
CA LEU A 496 -21.50 -25.66 12.48
C LEU A 496 -22.44 -24.53 12.90
N VAL A 497 -23.76 -24.66 12.70
CA VAL A 497 -24.72 -23.64 13.15
C VAL A 497 -24.64 -23.46 14.68
N ASN A 498 -24.64 -24.54 15.44
CA ASN A 498 -24.50 -24.47 16.90
C ASN A 498 -23.15 -23.86 17.34
N TYR A 499 -22.07 -24.17 16.60
CA TYR A 499 -20.78 -23.51 16.78
C TYR A 499 -20.89 -21.99 16.57
N LEU A 500 -21.53 -21.55 15.48
CA LEU A 500 -21.66 -20.13 15.13
C LEU A 500 -22.58 -19.39 16.12
N ASP A 501 -23.59 -20.06 16.66
CA ASP A 501 -24.51 -19.52 17.69
C ASP A 501 -23.83 -19.32 19.04
N GLY A 502 -22.60 -19.82 19.23
CA GLY A 502 -21.83 -19.63 20.45
C GLY A 502 -22.24 -20.57 21.59
N GLN A 503 -22.82 -21.73 21.27
CA GLN A 503 -23.13 -22.75 22.27
C GLN A 503 -21.85 -23.35 22.86
N SER A 504 -21.66 -23.24 24.18
CA SER A 504 -20.40 -23.57 24.85
C SER A 504 -19.90 -25.00 24.61
N GLN A 505 -20.81 -25.97 24.47
CA GLN A 505 -20.47 -27.37 24.20
C GLN A 505 -19.90 -27.62 22.78
N TYR A 506 -20.08 -26.66 21.87
CA TYR A 506 -19.52 -26.73 20.51
C TYR A 506 -18.21 -25.94 20.37
N ARG A 507 -17.68 -25.32 21.43
CA ARG A 507 -16.42 -24.55 21.37
C ARG A 507 -15.28 -25.31 20.68
N ASP A 508 -15.11 -26.58 21.03
CA ASP A 508 -14.00 -27.43 20.57
C ASP A 508 -14.38 -28.29 19.35
N TYR A 509 -15.53 -28.02 18.72
CA TYR A 509 -15.93 -28.70 17.49
C TYR A 509 -15.03 -28.30 16.32
N ASP A 510 -14.48 -29.29 15.62
CA ASP A 510 -13.62 -29.05 14.46
C ASP A 510 -14.45 -28.67 13.21
N ILE A 511 -14.56 -27.37 12.98
CA ILE A 511 -15.23 -26.79 11.81
C ILE A 511 -14.37 -26.83 10.53
N MET A 512 -13.09 -27.19 10.62
CA MET A 512 -12.15 -27.08 9.49
C MET A 512 -12.52 -27.94 8.27
N PRO A 513 -13.06 -29.17 8.41
CA PRO A 513 -13.54 -29.94 7.26
C PRO A 513 -14.63 -29.18 6.48
N ILE A 514 -15.61 -28.60 7.19
CA ILE A 514 -16.73 -27.85 6.57
C ILE A 514 -16.22 -26.56 5.92
N VAL A 515 -15.38 -25.79 6.62
CA VAL A 515 -14.77 -24.57 6.08
C VAL A 515 -13.92 -24.87 4.84
N SER A 516 -13.17 -25.97 4.84
CA SER A 516 -12.37 -26.40 3.69
C SER A 516 -13.25 -26.81 2.51
N ALA A 517 -14.34 -27.54 2.77
CA ALA A 517 -15.31 -27.92 1.75
C ALA A 517 -15.97 -26.69 1.11
N LEU A 518 -16.41 -25.73 1.90
CA LEU A 518 -17.03 -24.50 1.40
C LEU A 518 -16.05 -23.60 0.64
N ASN A 519 -14.76 -23.57 1.03
CA ASN A 519 -13.73 -22.91 0.23
C ASN A 519 -13.56 -23.54 -1.17
N LEU A 520 -13.67 -24.88 -1.28
CA LEU A 520 -13.66 -25.56 -2.58
C LEU A 520 -14.90 -25.22 -3.41
N VAL A 521 -16.08 -25.23 -2.78
CA VAL A 521 -17.35 -24.88 -3.44
C VAL A 521 -17.32 -23.45 -3.97
N LEU A 522 -16.94 -22.46 -3.15
CA LEU A 522 -16.84 -21.06 -3.56
C LEU A 522 -15.71 -20.82 -4.57
N GLY A 523 -14.66 -21.64 -4.54
CA GLY A 523 -13.58 -21.60 -5.52
C GLY A 523 -13.89 -22.33 -6.83
N ALA A 524 -15.01 -23.04 -6.94
CA ALA A 524 -15.30 -23.89 -8.08
C ALA A 524 -15.46 -23.09 -9.38
N HIS A 525 -16.23 -21.99 -9.35
CA HIS A 525 -16.51 -21.17 -10.53
C HIS A 525 -15.23 -20.64 -11.23
N PRO A 526 -14.33 -19.91 -10.56
CA PRO A 526 -13.12 -19.39 -11.21
C PRO A 526 -12.08 -20.47 -11.54
N ASN A 527 -12.25 -21.72 -11.07
CA ASN A 527 -11.34 -22.84 -11.33
C ASN A 527 -11.75 -23.75 -12.49
N ARG A 528 -12.99 -23.63 -13.00
CA ARG A 528 -13.49 -24.49 -14.09
C ARG A 528 -12.64 -24.37 -15.36
N SER A 529 -12.70 -25.40 -16.18
CA SER A 529 -12.01 -25.50 -17.47
C SER A 529 -12.32 -24.33 -18.43
N ASP A 530 -13.54 -23.83 -18.38
CA ASP A 530 -14.06 -22.66 -19.12
C ASP A 530 -14.04 -21.36 -18.30
N GLY A 531 -13.52 -21.40 -17.07
CA GLY A 531 -13.45 -20.25 -16.17
C GLY A 531 -12.39 -19.22 -16.58
N PRO A 532 -12.62 -17.92 -16.32
CA PRO A 532 -11.69 -16.85 -16.72
C PRO A 532 -10.46 -16.70 -15.81
N GLY A 533 -10.37 -17.47 -14.71
CA GLY A 533 -9.42 -17.25 -13.62
C GLY A 533 -8.16 -18.11 -13.68
N VAL A 534 -6.99 -17.49 -13.52
CA VAL A 534 -5.72 -18.19 -13.27
C VAL A 534 -5.46 -18.24 -11.77
N MET A 535 -5.57 -19.42 -11.17
CA MET A 535 -5.28 -19.62 -9.75
C MET A 535 -3.76 -19.55 -9.48
N VAL A 536 -3.34 -18.67 -8.56
CA VAL A 536 -1.93 -18.55 -8.13
C VAL A 536 -1.81 -18.63 -6.61
N GLY A 537 -1.29 -19.76 -6.12
CA GLY A 537 -1.24 -20.07 -4.69
C GLY A 537 -2.55 -20.71 -4.23
N ARG A 538 -3.00 -20.40 -3.01
CA ARG A 538 -4.29 -20.85 -2.47
C ARG A 538 -5.28 -19.70 -2.50
N ASN A 539 -6.51 -19.98 -2.90
CA ASN A 539 -7.64 -19.06 -2.77
C ASN A 539 -7.45 -17.68 -3.45
N ARG A 540 -6.66 -17.62 -4.53
CA ARG A 540 -6.39 -16.38 -5.28
C ARG A 540 -6.49 -16.65 -6.76
N TRP A 541 -7.34 -15.89 -7.43
CA TRP A 541 -7.60 -16.01 -8.86
C TRP A 541 -7.32 -14.68 -9.54
N PHE A 542 -6.63 -14.74 -10.67
CA PHE A 542 -6.20 -13.58 -11.45
C PHE A 542 -6.85 -13.61 -12.81
N PHE A 543 -7.30 -12.45 -13.27
CA PHE A 543 -8.17 -12.33 -14.43
C PHE A 543 -7.56 -11.32 -15.40
N LYS A 544 -7.70 -11.59 -16.69
CA LYS A 544 -7.41 -10.61 -17.75
C LYS A 544 -8.76 -10.07 -18.23
N ALA A 545 -9.18 -8.93 -17.68
CA ALA A 545 -10.48 -8.35 -18.00
C ALA A 545 -10.56 -8.04 -19.51
N PRO A 546 -11.65 -8.41 -20.21
CA PRO A 546 -11.83 -8.06 -21.61
C PRO A 546 -11.74 -6.54 -21.81
N GLY A 547 -10.82 -6.08 -22.67
CA GLY A 547 -10.61 -4.65 -22.95
C GLY A 547 -9.67 -3.89 -22.01
N GLU A 548 -9.20 -4.49 -20.90
CA GLU A 548 -8.20 -3.87 -20.01
C GLU A 548 -6.79 -4.40 -20.35
N GLN A 549 -5.87 -3.51 -20.74
CA GLN A 549 -4.47 -3.86 -20.95
C GLN A 549 -3.78 -4.05 -19.59
N PRO A 550 -3.13 -5.20 -19.32
CA PRO A 550 -2.30 -5.39 -18.13
C PRO A 550 -1.22 -4.31 -18.02
N THR A 551 -0.82 -3.95 -16.80
CA THR A 551 0.22 -2.93 -16.60
C THR A 551 1.60 -3.52 -16.84
N ASP A 552 2.37 -2.98 -17.77
CA ASP A 552 3.77 -3.37 -17.99
C ASP A 552 4.63 -3.04 -16.76
N LEU A 553 5.40 -4.03 -16.31
CA LEU A 553 6.36 -3.88 -15.20
C LEU A 553 7.80 -3.69 -15.70
N GLY A 554 8.05 -3.89 -16.99
CA GLY A 554 9.37 -3.98 -17.60
C GLY A 554 10.00 -5.37 -17.44
N GLY A 555 10.99 -5.67 -18.28
CA GLY A 555 11.69 -6.97 -18.25
C GLY A 555 10.81 -8.15 -18.70
N ALA A 556 9.89 -7.91 -19.65
CA ALA A 556 8.94 -8.90 -20.18
C ALA A 556 7.95 -9.48 -19.14
N LEU A 557 7.61 -8.66 -18.14
CA LEU A 557 6.62 -8.98 -17.10
C LEU A 557 5.51 -7.94 -17.08
N GLU A 558 4.28 -8.39 -16.83
CA GLU A 558 3.10 -7.53 -16.67
C GLU A 558 2.35 -7.85 -15.37
N ALA A 559 1.64 -6.88 -14.81
CA ALA A 559 0.85 -7.03 -13.59
C ALA A 559 -0.61 -7.37 -13.90
N TRP A 560 -1.09 -8.46 -13.30
CA TRP A 560 -2.50 -8.86 -13.34
C TRP A 560 -3.16 -8.62 -12.00
N LYS A 561 -4.42 -8.17 -12.06
CA LYS A 561 -5.29 -8.01 -10.90
C LYS A 561 -6.11 -9.29 -10.70
N GLY A 562 -6.58 -9.48 -9.48
CA GLY A 562 -7.31 -10.66 -9.09
C GLY A 562 -7.98 -10.50 -7.73
N PHE A 563 -8.60 -11.58 -7.27
CA PHE A 563 -9.32 -11.60 -6.01
C PHE A 563 -8.92 -12.82 -5.17
N TYR A 564 -8.78 -12.57 -3.88
CA TYR A 564 -8.71 -13.57 -2.83
C TYR A 564 -10.11 -13.84 -2.29
N SER A 565 -10.42 -15.08 -1.94
CA SER A 565 -11.66 -15.44 -1.24
C SER A 565 -11.43 -16.53 -0.19
N SER A 566 -11.95 -16.36 1.02
CA SER A 566 -11.92 -17.41 2.05
C SER A 566 -13.13 -17.37 2.96
N VAL A 567 -13.71 -18.53 3.20
CA VAL A 567 -14.76 -18.75 4.19
C VAL A 567 -14.19 -18.57 5.60
N ARG A 568 -14.94 -17.88 6.47
CA ARG A 568 -14.58 -17.54 7.84
C ARG A 568 -15.81 -17.66 8.76
N PRO A 569 -15.71 -18.36 9.90
CA PRO A 569 -16.78 -18.36 10.90
C PRO A 569 -16.89 -17.01 11.59
N SER A 570 -18.10 -16.61 11.92
CA SER A 570 -18.40 -15.45 12.75
C SER A 570 -19.66 -15.71 13.57
N HIS A 571 -19.87 -14.93 14.63
CA HIS A 571 -21.06 -15.03 15.47
C HIS A 571 -22.34 -15.03 14.63
N LYS A 572 -23.17 -16.07 14.81
CA LYS A 572 -24.43 -16.38 14.12
C LYS A 572 -24.38 -16.50 12.60
N GLN A 573 -23.20 -16.39 11.97
CA GLN A 573 -23.13 -16.26 10.52
C GLN A 573 -21.78 -16.73 9.98
N LEU A 574 -21.83 -17.58 8.96
CA LEU A 574 -20.67 -17.87 8.13
C LEU A 574 -20.46 -16.71 7.16
N MET A 575 -19.21 -16.30 6.96
CA MET A 575 -18.84 -15.18 6.10
C MET A 575 -17.82 -15.61 5.05
N VAL A 576 -17.76 -14.93 3.91
CA VAL A 576 -16.66 -15.02 2.96
C VAL A 576 -15.90 -13.71 2.93
N ASN A 577 -14.60 -13.77 3.21
CA ASN A 577 -13.71 -12.64 3.13
C ASN A 577 -13.15 -12.50 1.71
N VAL A 578 -13.40 -11.36 1.05
CA VAL A 578 -12.97 -11.10 -0.33
C VAL A 578 -12.02 -9.91 -0.38
N ASN A 579 -10.87 -10.04 -1.05
CA ASN A 579 -9.89 -8.95 -1.13
C ASN A 579 -9.20 -8.89 -2.49
N VAL A 580 -8.89 -7.68 -2.97
CA VAL A 580 -8.11 -7.49 -4.20
C VAL A 580 -6.67 -8.01 -4.02
N CYS A 581 -6.12 -8.67 -5.02
CA CYS A 581 -4.72 -9.04 -5.10
C CYS A 581 -4.12 -8.70 -6.48
N THR A 582 -2.80 -8.54 -6.53
CA THR A 582 -2.05 -8.27 -7.76
C THR A 582 -0.80 -9.15 -7.81
N THR A 583 -0.46 -9.70 -8.97
CA THR A 583 0.76 -10.51 -9.17
C THR A 583 1.33 -10.32 -10.56
N ALA A 584 2.60 -10.66 -10.75
CA ALA A 584 3.28 -10.57 -12.03
C ALA A 584 3.06 -11.82 -12.89
N PHE A 585 2.90 -11.62 -14.19
CA PHE A 585 2.78 -12.63 -15.25
C PHE A 585 3.83 -12.38 -16.33
N TYR A 586 4.22 -13.44 -17.04
CA TYR A 586 5.08 -13.30 -18.22
C TYR A 586 4.29 -12.75 -19.39
N ILE A 587 4.89 -11.80 -20.12
CA ILE A 587 4.37 -11.35 -21.41
C ILE A 587 4.63 -12.48 -22.43
N PRO A 588 3.60 -12.98 -23.15
CA PRO A 588 3.79 -13.95 -24.21
C PRO A 588 4.67 -13.38 -25.33
N GLY A 589 5.62 -14.17 -25.85
CA GLY A 589 6.57 -13.67 -26.86
C GLY A 589 7.82 -14.53 -26.99
N ASN A 590 8.78 -14.09 -27.79
CA ASN A 590 10.04 -14.81 -27.98
C ASN A 590 10.87 -14.84 -26.68
N LEU A 591 11.39 -16.02 -26.32
CA LEU A 591 12.13 -16.20 -25.08
C LEU A 591 13.49 -15.48 -25.09
N ALA A 592 14.19 -15.40 -26.23
CA ALA A 592 15.45 -14.67 -26.33
C ALA A 592 15.26 -13.16 -26.11
N ASP A 593 14.21 -12.59 -26.70
CA ASP A 593 13.85 -11.18 -26.49
C ASP A 593 13.48 -10.92 -25.03
N ALA A 594 12.65 -11.79 -24.44
CA ALA A 594 12.26 -11.69 -23.04
C ALA A 594 13.47 -11.79 -22.09
N MET A 595 14.39 -12.73 -22.34
CA MET A 595 15.64 -12.86 -21.59
C MET A 595 16.52 -11.61 -21.71
N THR A 596 16.61 -11.04 -22.91
CA THR A 596 17.39 -9.82 -23.17
C THR A 596 16.79 -8.62 -22.45
N ASN A 597 15.46 -8.44 -22.54
CA ASN A 597 14.73 -7.39 -21.85
C ASN A 597 14.88 -7.51 -20.33
N PHE A 598 14.76 -8.72 -19.78
CA PHE A 598 14.97 -8.95 -18.36
C PHE A 598 16.42 -8.68 -17.93
N ARG A 599 17.42 -9.08 -18.72
CA ARG A 599 18.84 -8.82 -18.44
C ARG A 599 19.14 -7.32 -18.44
N ASN A 600 18.64 -6.59 -19.43
CA ASN A 600 18.84 -5.14 -19.56
C ASN A 600 18.18 -4.39 -18.39
N ALA A 601 16.97 -4.79 -18.00
CA ALA A 601 16.26 -4.21 -16.86
C ALA A 601 16.91 -4.53 -15.49
N SER A 602 17.75 -5.57 -15.42
CA SER A 602 18.30 -6.08 -14.16
C SER A 602 19.78 -5.77 -13.93
N PHE A 603 20.38 -4.88 -14.73
CA PHE A 603 21.80 -4.53 -14.66
C PHE A 603 22.72 -5.77 -14.63
N GLY A 604 22.36 -6.82 -15.38
CA GLY A 604 23.15 -8.05 -15.48
C GLY A 604 22.74 -9.19 -14.54
N ALA A 605 21.53 -9.20 -13.97
CA ALA A 605 21.07 -10.34 -13.18
C ALA A 605 20.98 -11.63 -14.01
N ARG A 606 21.15 -12.78 -13.32
CA ARG A 606 21.18 -14.11 -13.96
C ARG A 606 19.82 -14.45 -14.59
N PRO A 607 19.70 -14.59 -15.93
CA PRO A 607 18.43 -14.92 -16.58
C PRO A 607 17.92 -16.33 -16.24
N ALA A 608 18.73 -17.17 -15.59
CA ALA A 608 18.35 -18.52 -15.16
C ALA A 608 17.14 -18.51 -14.22
N ALA A 609 17.04 -17.53 -13.31
CA ALA A 609 15.89 -17.39 -12.42
C ALA A 609 14.61 -16.96 -13.17
N PHE A 610 14.78 -16.21 -14.27
CA PHE A 610 13.67 -15.77 -15.11
C PHE A 610 13.07 -16.92 -15.92
N VAL A 611 13.90 -17.79 -16.51
CA VAL A 611 13.42 -18.86 -17.40
C VAL A 611 13.01 -20.14 -16.66
N LYS A 612 13.43 -20.32 -15.40
CA LYS A 612 13.17 -21.56 -14.65
C LYS A 612 11.67 -21.81 -14.47
N GLY A 613 11.19 -22.91 -15.04
CA GLY A 613 9.79 -23.33 -14.97
C GLY A 613 8.88 -22.66 -16.00
N VAL A 614 9.42 -21.81 -16.88
CA VAL A 614 8.65 -21.18 -17.96
C VAL A 614 8.30 -22.23 -19.00
N ARG A 615 7.03 -22.28 -19.39
CA ARG A 615 6.57 -23.09 -20.51
C ARG A 615 6.72 -22.31 -21.80
N VAL A 616 7.30 -22.96 -22.80
CA VAL A 616 7.52 -22.41 -24.12
C VAL A 616 7.02 -23.36 -25.20
N GLN A 617 6.69 -22.82 -26.37
CA GLN A 617 6.41 -23.56 -27.58
C GLN A 617 7.55 -23.35 -28.58
N THR A 618 8.04 -24.42 -29.18
CA THR A 618 9.09 -24.28 -30.19
C THR A 618 8.50 -23.77 -31.51
N VAL A 619 9.20 -22.85 -32.15
CA VAL A 619 8.74 -22.25 -33.43
C VAL A 619 8.88 -23.25 -34.59
N HIS A 620 9.93 -24.09 -34.56
CA HIS A 620 10.29 -24.98 -35.66
C HIS A 620 9.47 -26.28 -35.73
N LEU A 621 8.87 -26.73 -34.62
CA LEU A 621 8.12 -27.99 -34.55
C LEU A 621 6.79 -27.87 -33.77
N GLY A 622 6.49 -26.71 -33.20
CA GLY A 622 5.24 -26.48 -32.45
C GLY A 622 5.15 -27.19 -31.09
N TYR A 623 6.17 -27.93 -30.65
CA TYR A 623 6.12 -28.68 -29.40
C TYR A 623 6.25 -27.78 -28.18
N ARG A 624 5.45 -28.03 -27.16
CA ARG A 624 5.54 -27.34 -25.86
C ARG A 624 6.52 -28.03 -24.92
N ARG A 625 7.34 -27.25 -24.24
CA ARG A 625 8.37 -27.70 -23.29
C ARG A 625 8.43 -26.79 -22.08
N THR A 626 8.93 -27.30 -20.96
CA THR A 626 9.18 -26.50 -19.75
C THR A 626 10.68 -26.33 -19.60
N VAL A 627 11.13 -25.07 -19.58
CA VAL A 627 12.54 -24.74 -19.34
C VAL A 627 12.90 -25.09 -17.89
N LYS A 628 13.93 -25.90 -17.70
CA LYS A 628 14.44 -26.29 -16.37
C LYS A 628 15.46 -25.31 -15.85
N THR A 629 16.38 -24.91 -16.71
CA THR A 629 17.47 -23.97 -16.39
C THR A 629 18.10 -23.45 -17.68
N LEU A 630 19.05 -22.53 -17.53
CA LEU A 630 20.01 -22.20 -18.59
C LEU A 630 21.23 -23.11 -18.52
N SER A 631 21.77 -23.42 -19.69
CA SER A 631 23.08 -24.06 -19.86
C SER A 631 24.21 -23.04 -19.68
N SER A 632 25.41 -23.51 -19.33
CA SER A 632 26.63 -22.70 -19.47
C SER A 632 27.17 -22.68 -20.90
N LYS A 633 26.56 -23.48 -21.81
CA LYS A 633 26.98 -23.62 -23.21
C LYS A 633 26.10 -22.81 -24.16
N THR A 634 26.66 -22.46 -25.30
CA THR A 634 26.04 -21.69 -26.39
C THR A 634 25.77 -22.58 -27.61
N ALA A 635 25.07 -22.06 -28.62
CA ALA A 635 24.77 -22.83 -29.83
C ALA A 635 26.03 -23.16 -30.66
N ARG A 636 27.09 -22.34 -30.53
CA ARG A 636 28.41 -22.56 -31.16
C ARG A 636 29.26 -23.60 -30.44
N THR A 637 29.21 -23.59 -29.11
CA THR A 637 30.15 -24.34 -28.27
C THR A 637 29.65 -25.75 -27.94
N TYR A 638 28.33 -25.95 -27.88
CA TYR A 638 27.77 -27.28 -27.63
C TYR A 638 27.67 -28.11 -28.92
N ARG A 639 28.34 -29.26 -28.93
CA ARG A 639 28.29 -30.27 -29.99
C ARG A 639 27.62 -31.55 -29.51
N PHE A 640 26.93 -32.25 -30.40
CA PHE A 640 26.31 -33.55 -30.13
C PHE A 640 26.28 -34.41 -31.40
N LYS A 641 26.29 -35.74 -31.22
CA LYS A 641 26.22 -36.70 -32.33
C LYS A 641 24.81 -36.76 -32.90
N VAL A 642 24.71 -36.73 -34.23
CA VAL A 642 23.43 -36.79 -34.95
C VAL A 642 23.40 -38.02 -35.85
N GLN A 643 22.60 -39.01 -35.47
CA GLN A 643 22.46 -40.29 -36.19
C GLN A 643 22.07 -40.11 -37.67
N GLU A 644 21.17 -39.17 -37.96
CA GLU A 644 20.72 -38.83 -39.32
C GLU A 644 21.87 -38.35 -40.24
N TYR A 645 23.00 -37.94 -39.67
CA TYR A 645 24.21 -37.54 -40.39
C TYR A 645 25.38 -38.49 -40.12
N GLY A 646 25.10 -39.78 -39.87
CA GLY A 646 26.11 -40.81 -39.65
C GLY A 646 26.89 -40.62 -38.35
N ASP A 647 26.20 -40.24 -37.26
CA ASP A 647 26.79 -39.94 -35.95
C ASP A 647 27.85 -38.81 -35.95
N LYS A 648 27.84 -37.98 -36.99
CA LYS A 648 28.69 -36.78 -37.05
C LYS A 648 28.37 -35.83 -35.91
N GLU A 649 29.42 -35.30 -35.27
CA GLU A 649 29.27 -34.26 -34.24
C GLU A 649 29.02 -32.90 -34.90
N LEU A 650 27.83 -32.36 -34.67
CA LEU A 650 27.43 -31.04 -35.13
C LEU A 650 27.20 -30.12 -33.94
N SER A 651 27.50 -28.82 -34.11
CA SER A 651 27.04 -27.81 -33.16
C SER A 651 25.53 -27.63 -33.27
N VAL A 652 24.90 -27.02 -32.27
CA VAL A 652 23.46 -26.68 -32.33
C VAL A 652 23.19 -25.74 -33.50
N GLU A 653 24.05 -24.75 -33.73
CA GLU A 653 23.95 -23.83 -34.87
C GLU A 653 24.01 -24.57 -36.21
N GLU A 654 25.00 -25.45 -36.39
CA GLU A 654 25.17 -26.27 -37.60
C GLU A 654 23.96 -27.19 -37.82
N TYR A 655 23.44 -27.81 -36.76
CA TYR A 655 22.28 -28.70 -36.82
C TYR A 655 21.02 -27.96 -37.28
N PHE A 656 20.70 -26.83 -36.66
CA PHE A 656 19.51 -26.06 -37.04
C PHE A 656 19.59 -25.46 -38.44
N LYS A 657 20.81 -25.08 -38.88
CA LYS A 657 21.03 -24.61 -40.25
C LYS A 657 20.84 -25.73 -41.28
N ARG A 658 21.35 -26.93 -41.02
CA ARG A 658 21.27 -28.05 -41.97
C ARG A 658 19.90 -28.72 -42.00
N LYS A 659 19.31 -29.01 -40.83
CA LYS A 659 18.06 -29.77 -40.74
C LYS A 659 16.82 -28.93 -41.00
N TYR A 660 16.79 -27.70 -40.50
CA TYR A 660 15.59 -26.85 -40.55
C TYR A 660 15.77 -25.60 -41.43
N ASN A 661 16.94 -25.42 -42.06
CA ASN A 661 17.30 -24.20 -42.80
C ASN A 661 17.16 -22.90 -41.97
N ILE A 662 17.42 -22.99 -40.67
CA ILE A 662 17.32 -21.84 -39.75
C ILE A 662 18.71 -21.30 -39.46
N THR A 663 18.96 -20.04 -39.83
CA THR A 663 20.15 -19.30 -39.36
C THR A 663 19.82 -18.63 -38.02
N LEU A 664 20.54 -18.98 -36.96
CA LEU A 664 20.37 -18.41 -35.62
C LEU A 664 20.83 -16.94 -35.58
N LYS A 665 20.02 -16.05 -35.01
CA LYS A 665 20.38 -14.63 -34.79
C LYS A 665 21.24 -14.43 -33.56
N TYR A 666 21.09 -15.29 -32.55
CA TYR A 666 21.79 -15.16 -31.25
C TYR A 666 22.58 -16.43 -30.88
N PRO A 667 23.54 -16.89 -31.70
CA PRO A 667 24.23 -18.15 -31.49
C PRO A 667 25.11 -18.18 -30.23
N ASP A 668 25.52 -17.01 -29.72
CA ASP A 668 26.30 -16.84 -28.49
C ASP A 668 25.45 -16.74 -27.22
N MET A 669 24.11 -16.72 -27.34
CA MET A 669 23.23 -16.76 -26.18
C MET A 669 23.29 -18.16 -25.51
N PRO A 670 23.26 -18.24 -24.17
CA PRO A 670 23.15 -19.51 -23.48
C PRO A 670 21.93 -20.31 -23.92
N LEU A 671 22.12 -21.61 -24.17
CA LEU A 671 21.03 -22.52 -24.53
C LEU A 671 20.10 -22.75 -23.34
N VAL A 672 18.81 -22.97 -23.60
CA VAL A 672 17.84 -23.36 -22.58
C VAL A 672 17.77 -24.88 -22.48
N ASP A 673 17.85 -25.42 -21.27
CA ASP A 673 17.63 -26.85 -21.03
C ASP A 673 16.15 -27.11 -20.81
N VAL A 674 15.56 -27.87 -21.71
CA VAL A 674 14.18 -28.37 -21.63
C VAL A 674 14.12 -29.86 -21.30
N GLY A 675 15.27 -30.46 -21.03
CA GLY A 675 15.45 -31.87 -20.70
C GLY A 675 14.94 -32.28 -19.33
N GLY A 676 15.00 -33.58 -19.07
CA GLY A 676 14.68 -34.20 -17.78
C GLY A 676 15.93 -34.90 -17.25
N ALA A 677 15.88 -36.24 -17.15
CA ALA A 677 17.05 -37.05 -16.84
C ALA A 677 18.14 -36.99 -17.94
N LYS A 678 17.74 -36.73 -19.18
CA LYS A 678 18.64 -36.45 -20.31
C LYS A 678 18.55 -34.97 -20.68
N GLN A 679 19.70 -34.34 -20.91
CA GLN A 679 19.79 -32.95 -21.35
C GLN A 679 19.15 -32.78 -22.72
N ASN A 680 18.39 -31.71 -22.90
CA ASN A 680 17.83 -31.36 -24.20
C ASN A 680 17.91 -29.83 -24.34
N PHE A 681 18.86 -29.38 -25.15
CA PHE A 681 19.17 -27.96 -25.29
C PHE A 681 18.51 -27.37 -26.52
N LEU A 682 17.87 -26.22 -26.36
CA LEU A 682 17.28 -25.45 -27.45
C LEU A 682 17.83 -24.01 -27.47
N PRO A 683 17.99 -23.40 -28.65
CA PRO A 683 18.17 -21.96 -28.75
C PRO A 683 16.94 -21.22 -28.22
N ALA A 684 17.15 -20.22 -27.35
CA ALA A 684 16.05 -19.45 -26.77
C ALA A 684 15.24 -18.70 -27.85
N GLU A 685 15.88 -18.28 -28.94
CA GLU A 685 15.21 -17.58 -30.05
C GLU A 685 14.20 -18.44 -30.80
N LEU A 686 14.23 -19.76 -30.61
CA LEU A 686 13.28 -20.70 -31.22
C LEU A 686 12.19 -21.14 -30.24
N CYS A 687 12.03 -20.42 -29.12
CA CYS A 687 11.06 -20.71 -28.06
C CYS A 687 10.13 -19.51 -27.82
N MET A 688 8.82 -19.73 -27.86
CA MET A 688 7.77 -18.74 -27.57
C MET A 688 7.16 -18.99 -26.20
N ILE A 689 7.18 -18.00 -25.30
CA ILE A 689 6.54 -18.04 -23.98
C ILE A 689 5.03 -18.16 -24.15
N LEU A 690 4.45 -19.16 -23.48
CA LEU A 690 2.99 -19.38 -23.47
C LEU A 690 2.26 -18.38 -22.57
N PRO A 691 0.98 -18.05 -22.84
CA PRO A 691 0.19 -17.16 -22.00
C PRO A 691 -0.16 -17.75 -20.63
N ASN A 692 -0.68 -16.87 -19.76
CA ASN A 692 -1.27 -17.21 -18.45
C ASN A 692 -0.28 -17.83 -17.46
N GLN A 693 0.99 -17.42 -17.54
CA GLN A 693 2.04 -17.92 -16.65
C GLN A 693 2.43 -16.87 -15.63
N ALA A 694 2.16 -17.14 -14.35
CA ALA A 694 2.62 -16.27 -13.27
C ALA A 694 4.14 -16.35 -13.08
N PHE A 695 4.78 -15.20 -12.90
CA PHE A 695 6.19 -15.11 -12.53
C PHE A 695 6.38 -15.53 -11.07
N LYS A 696 7.21 -16.55 -10.83
CA LYS A 696 7.46 -17.11 -9.48
C LYS A 696 8.78 -16.64 -8.87
N GLY A 697 9.58 -15.89 -9.62
CA GLY A 697 10.84 -15.32 -9.15
C GLY A 697 10.63 -14.06 -8.30
N LYS A 698 11.73 -13.55 -7.76
CA LYS A 698 11.73 -12.25 -7.08
C LYS A 698 11.74 -11.13 -8.14
N LEU A 699 10.81 -10.19 -8.02
CA LEU A 699 10.81 -8.99 -8.86
C LEU A 699 12.03 -8.11 -8.55
N LEU A 700 12.51 -7.40 -9.56
CA LEU A 700 13.53 -6.36 -9.40
C LEU A 700 12.99 -5.20 -8.55
N ASP A 701 13.87 -4.38 -7.99
CA ASP A 701 13.45 -3.27 -7.12
C ASP A 701 12.55 -2.26 -7.89
N GLU A 702 12.87 -1.97 -9.15
CA GLU A 702 12.06 -1.10 -10.03
C GLU A 702 10.71 -1.74 -10.37
N GLN A 703 10.71 -3.02 -10.76
CA GLN A 703 9.47 -3.79 -11.00
C GLN A 703 8.59 -3.85 -9.75
N THR A 704 9.20 -3.99 -8.57
CA THR A 704 8.51 -3.97 -7.27
C THR A 704 7.88 -2.60 -7.01
N ALA A 705 8.59 -1.51 -7.31
CA ALA A 705 8.05 -0.16 -7.19
C ALA A 705 6.85 0.06 -8.14
N SER A 706 6.96 -0.40 -9.40
CA SER A 706 5.85 -0.36 -10.36
C SER A 706 4.66 -1.21 -9.90
N MET A 707 4.91 -2.43 -9.41
CA MET A 707 3.87 -3.30 -8.83
C MET A 707 3.15 -2.63 -7.65
N ILE A 708 3.88 -1.94 -6.77
CA ILE A 708 3.30 -1.20 -5.64
C ILE A 708 2.38 -0.07 -6.15
N ARG A 709 2.76 0.67 -7.20
CA ARG A 709 1.90 1.71 -7.78
C ARG A 709 0.60 1.14 -8.36
N VAL A 710 0.65 -0.07 -8.93
CA VAL A 710 -0.53 -0.77 -9.44
C VAL A 710 -1.43 -1.23 -8.29
N ALA A 711 -0.86 -1.84 -7.24
CA ALA A 711 -1.59 -2.47 -6.15
C ALA A 711 -2.08 -1.49 -5.06
N ALA A 712 -1.36 -0.39 -4.81
CA ALA A 712 -1.64 0.54 -3.73
C ALA A 712 -2.79 1.50 -4.07
N LYS A 713 -4.01 0.95 -4.08
CA LYS A 713 -5.25 1.71 -4.34
C LYS A 713 -5.91 2.21 -3.05
N PRO A 714 -6.51 3.43 -3.08
CA PRO A 714 -7.30 3.94 -1.97
C PRO A 714 -8.44 2.99 -1.55
N PRO A 715 -8.92 3.07 -0.29
CA PRO A 715 -9.94 2.17 0.26
C PRO A 715 -11.23 2.11 -0.56
N ASN A 716 -11.76 3.25 -1.00
CA ASN A 716 -12.96 3.31 -1.85
C ASN A 716 -12.78 2.58 -3.20
N VAL A 717 -11.62 2.73 -3.84
CA VAL A 717 -11.33 2.06 -5.12
C VAL A 717 -11.26 0.54 -4.92
N ASN A 718 -10.56 0.09 -3.88
CA ASN A 718 -10.50 -1.34 -3.55
C ASN A 718 -11.87 -1.92 -3.18
N ALA A 719 -12.65 -1.20 -2.37
CA ALA A 719 -14.00 -1.63 -1.99
C ALA A 719 -14.91 -1.75 -3.22
N ASN A 720 -14.90 -0.76 -4.12
CA ASN A 720 -15.65 -0.78 -5.39
C ASN A 720 -15.24 -1.94 -6.29
N MET A 721 -13.94 -2.22 -6.40
CA MET A 721 -13.45 -3.38 -7.15
C MET A 721 -13.97 -4.70 -6.57
N ILE A 722 -14.00 -4.83 -5.23
CA ILE A 722 -14.51 -6.04 -4.56
C ILE A 722 -16.01 -6.20 -4.84
N VAL A 723 -16.85 -5.20 -4.53
CA VAL A 723 -18.32 -5.33 -4.65
C VAL A 723 -18.79 -5.36 -6.11
N GLY A 724 -18.03 -4.76 -7.02
CA GLY A 724 -18.31 -4.75 -8.45
C GLY A 724 -17.74 -5.99 -9.14
N GLN A 725 -16.47 -5.91 -9.54
CA GLN A 725 -15.81 -6.94 -10.34
C GLN A 725 -15.60 -8.24 -9.55
N GLY A 726 -15.17 -8.17 -8.29
CA GLY A 726 -14.80 -9.34 -7.49
C GLY A 726 -15.95 -10.31 -7.26
N ILE A 727 -17.12 -9.82 -6.84
CA ILE A 727 -18.32 -10.65 -6.66
C ILE A 727 -18.73 -11.36 -7.96
N ARG A 728 -18.58 -10.71 -9.12
CA ARG A 728 -18.89 -11.31 -10.43
C ARG A 728 -17.85 -12.35 -10.84
N GLU A 729 -16.57 -12.01 -10.83
CA GLU A 729 -15.49 -12.88 -11.32
C GLU A 729 -15.27 -14.12 -10.45
N LEU A 730 -15.60 -14.04 -9.15
CA LEU A 730 -15.59 -15.20 -8.26
C LEU A 730 -16.86 -16.06 -8.38
N GLY A 731 -17.85 -15.63 -9.17
CA GLY A 731 -19.12 -16.36 -9.33
C GLY A 731 -19.99 -16.33 -8.07
N PHE A 732 -19.95 -15.23 -7.31
CA PHE A 732 -20.80 -15.00 -6.15
C PHE A 732 -22.09 -14.28 -6.50
N THR A 733 -22.25 -13.82 -7.75
CA THR A 733 -23.56 -13.52 -8.30
C THR A 733 -24.37 -14.79 -8.36
N GLY A 734 -25.64 -14.72 -7.94
CA GLY A 734 -26.51 -15.88 -7.72
C GLY A 734 -26.72 -16.81 -8.91
N ASP A 735 -26.13 -16.55 -10.08
CA ASP A 735 -26.19 -17.32 -11.33
C ASP A 735 -25.14 -18.43 -11.47
N SER A 736 -24.17 -18.52 -10.55
CA SER A 736 -23.16 -19.58 -10.59
C SER A 736 -23.78 -20.97 -10.42
N VAL A 737 -23.63 -21.82 -11.45
CA VAL A 737 -24.13 -23.20 -11.45
C VAL A 737 -23.64 -24.01 -10.25
N ALA A 738 -22.37 -23.84 -9.86
CA ALA A 738 -21.80 -24.56 -8.72
C ALA A 738 -22.47 -24.12 -7.41
N VAL A 739 -22.50 -22.81 -7.14
CA VAL A 739 -23.05 -22.25 -5.90
C VAL A 739 -24.55 -22.60 -5.76
N LYS A 740 -25.32 -22.53 -6.86
CA LYS A 740 -26.71 -22.98 -6.93
C LYS A 740 -26.88 -24.46 -6.57
N ALA A 741 -26.06 -25.35 -7.15
CA ALA A 741 -26.19 -26.79 -6.94
C ALA A 741 -25.90 -27.21 -5.48
N PHE A 742 -24.99 -26.49 -4.82
CA PHE A 742 -24.68 -26.67 -3.41
C PHE A 742 -25.66 -25.97 -2.47
N GLY A 743 -26.69 -25.27 -2.98
CA GLY A 743 -27.64 -24.50 -2.16
C GLY A 743 -26.99 -23.39 -1.35
N VAL A 744 -25.77 -22.98 -1.69
CA VAL A 744 -25.02 -21.93 -1.01
C VAL A 744 -25.40 -20.60 -1.64
N SER A 745 -25.48 -19.53 -0.86
CA SER A 745 -25.63 -18.17 -1.39
C SER A 745 -24.68 -17.21 -0.68
N VAL A 746 -24.26 -16.16 -1.38
CA VAL A 746 -23.35 -15.13 -0.87
C VAL A 746 -24.03 -13.77 -1.01
N GLY A 747 -24.08 -13.00 0.08
CA GLY A 747 -24.58 -11.63 0.05
C GLY A 747 -23.72 -10.72 -0.82
N ASN A 748 -24.32 -9.71 -1.43
CA ASN A 748 -23.65 -8.75 -2.31
C ASN A 748 -23.14 -7.50 -1.57
N GLU A 749 -23.43 -7.36 -0.28
CA GLU A 749 -23.01 -6.22 0.54
C GLU A 749 -21.95 -6.61 1.57
N MET A 750 -21.00 -5.69 1.76
CA MET A 750 -20.03 -5.77 2.84
C MET A 750 -20.73 -5.63 4.19
N ALA A 751 -20.43 -6.56 5.11
CA ALA A 751 -20.90 -6.55 6.49
C ALA A 751 -20.57 -5.24 7.19
N VAL A 752 -21.54 -4.71 7.96
CA VAL A 752 -21.33 -3.52 8.78
C VAL A 752 -21.07 -3.97 10.21
N VAL A 753 -19.86 -3.72 10.69
CA VAL A 753 -19.40 -4.10 12.02
C VAL A 753 -19.19 -2.87 12.91
N PRO A 754 -19.45 -2.99 14.22
CA PRO A 754 -19.09 -1.94 15.16
C PRO A 754 -17.57 -1.92 15.34
N GLY A 755 -17.01 -0.71 15.42
CA GLY A 755 -15.62 -0.48 15.77
C GLY A 755 -15.51 0.62 16.83
N ARG A 756 -14.30 0.80 17.36
CA ARG A 756 -13.98 1.88 18.31
C ARG A 756 -12.67 2.54 17.92
N ILE A 757 -12.55 3.85 18.05
CA ILE A 757 -11.28 4.56 17.91
C ILE A 757 -10.75 4.83 19.32
N LEU A 758 -9.69 4.11 19.69
CA LEU A 758 -8.98 4.34 20.95
C LEU A 758 -8.29 5.70 20.95
N GLY A 759 -8.21 6.32 22.14
CA GLY A 759 -7.40 7.52 22.35
C GLY A 759 -5.92 7.26 22.01
N ARG A 760 -5.25 8.30 21.52
CA ARG A 760 -3.81 8.24 21.23
C ARG A 760 -3.04 8.53 22.52
N PRO A 761 -1.96 7.79 22.82
CA PRO A 761 -1.08 8.16 23.91
C PRO A 761 -0.37 9.47 23.60
N GLU A 762 -0.01 10.24 24.61
CA GLU A 762 0.89 11.38 24.43
C GLU A 762 2.34 10.90 24.38
N VAL A 763 3.12 11.48 23.47
CA VAL A 763 4.53 11.14 23.31
C VAL A 763 5.38 12.17 24.04
N GLN A 764 6.00 11.76 25.14
CA GLN A 764 6.80 12.61 26.02
C GLN A 764 8.29 12.54 25.66
N TYR A 765 8.91 13.71 25.55
CA TYR A 765 10.34 13.92 25.42
C TYR A 765 10.85 14.63 26.69
N ALA A 766 12.19 14.76 26.85
CA ALA A 766 12.76 15.26 28.11
C ALA A 766 12.27 16.65 28.52
N ASN A 767 11.97 17.53 27.55
CA ASN A 767 11.64 18.94 27.77
C ASN A 767 10.22 19.32 27.37
N SER A 768 9.46 18.45 26.69
CA SER A 768 8.11 18.76 26.21
C SER A 768 7.39 17.51 25.67
N THR A 769 6.08 17.63 25.44
CA THR A 769 5.27 16.62 24.75
C THR A 769 5.25 16.90 23.25
N ALA A 770 5.45 15.88 22.43
CA ALA A 770 5.36 15.99 20.99
C ALA A 770 3.90 16.01 20.52
N SER A 771 3.57 16.92 19.60
CA SER A 771 2.24 16.97 18.97
C SER A 771 2.08 15.83 17.96
N VAL A 772 1.18 14.90 18.27
CA VAL A 772 0.83 13.76 17.41
C VAL A 772 -0.33 14.13 16.48
N ASP A 773 -0.09 14.04 15.17
CA ASP A 773 -1.08 14.38 14.14
C ASP A 773 -2.16 13.29 13.93
N GLU A 774 -3.11 13.56 13.02
CA GLU A 774 -4.20 12.64 12.68
C GLU A 774 -3.77 11.30 12.07
N ARG A 775 -2.54 11.20 11.53
CA ARG A 775 -1.96 9.97 10.99
C ARG A 775 -1.16 9.20 12.04
N ALA A 776 -1.22 9.61 13.31
CA ALA A 776 -0.38 9.12 14.39
C ALA A 776 1.13 9.30 14.09
N SER A 777 1.49 10.44 13.49
CA SER A 777 2.86 10.85 13.23
C SER A 777 3.18 12.12 14.02
N TRP A 778 4.44 12.29 14.40
CA TRP A 778 4.95 13.52 15.01
C TRP A 778 6.31 13.87 14.41
N ASN A 779 6.93 14.96 14.86
CA ASN A 779 8.29 15.33 14.49
C ASN A 779 9.10 15.72 15.73
N MET A 780 10.41 15.86 15.58
CA MET A 780 11.34 16.18 16.68
C MET A 780 11.72 17.66 16.74
N ARG A 781 10.87 18.56 16.24
CA ARG A 781 11.16 20.00 16.34
C ARG A 781 11.00 20.43 17.79
N SER A 782 12.02 21.11 18.32
CA SER A 782 12.02 21.70 19.66
C SER A 782 11.93 20.70 20.83
N VAL A 783 12.11 19.40 20.58
CA VAL A 783 12.14 18.35 21.61
C VAL A 783 13.54 17.75 21.75
N LYS A 784 13.86 17.22 22.94
CA LYS A 784 15.11 16.51 23.24
C LYS A 784 14.83 15.09 23.69
N PHE A 785 15.68 14.15 23.28
CA PHE A 785 15.60 12.75 23.69
C PHE A 785 15.46 12.63 25.19
N THR A 786 14.59 11.71 25.63
CA THR A 786 14.31 11.49 27.06
C THR A 786 15.59 11.12 27.83
N LYS A 787 16.45 10.31 27.21
CA LYS A 787 17.81 10.04 27.66
C LYS A 787 18.74 10.11 26.46
N GLY A 788 19.51 11.20 26.36
CA GLY A 788 20.56 11.34 25.36
C GLY A 788 21.75 10.43 25.68
N ALA A 789 22.20 9.64 24.71
CA ALA A 789 23.40 8.86 24.80
C ALA A 789 24.65 9.73 24.58
N ARG A 790 25.82 9.18 24.92
CA ARG A 790 27.12 9.81 24.73
C ARG A 790 27.73 9.38 23.40
N LEU A 791 28.15 10.34 22.57
CA LEU A 791 28.76 10.14 21.26
C LEU A 791 30.20 10.71 21.28
N ASP A 792 31.14 9.85 21.64
CA ASP A 792 32.58 10.13 21.66
C ASP A 792 33.34 9.06 20.83
N ASN A 793 34.54 9.39 20.34
CA ASN A 793 35.39 8.46 19.59
C ASN A 793 34.63 7.71 18.46
N TRP A 794 33.85 8.44 17.65
CA TRP A 794 33.05 7.88 16.55
C TRP A 794 33.74 8.11 15.21
N ALA A 795 33.36 7.33 14.19
CA ALA A 795 33.95 7.39 12.86
C ALA A 795 32.93 7.72 11.77
N VAL A 796 33.40 8.35 10.69
CA VAL A 796 32.67 8.51 9.43
C VAL A 796 33.42 7.72 8.36
N MET A 797 32.81 6.63 7.88
CA MET A 797 33.38 5.77 6.85
C MET A 797 32.79 6.12 5.49
N LEU A 798 33.65 6.43 4.52
CA LEU A 798 33.28 6.83 3.16
C LEU A 798 33.57 5.67 2.21
N ILE A 799 32.52 5.12 1.60
CA ILE A 799 32.67 4.02 0.62
C ILE A 799 32.68 4.61 -0.79
N PHE A 800 33.80 4.40 -1.50
CA PHE A 800 33.95 4.73 -2.91
C PHE A 800 33.87 3.43 -3.72
N ASP A 801 32.84 3.31 -4.57
CA ASP A 801 32.53 2.12 -5.38
C ASP A 801 32.59 2.41 -6.89
N GLY A 802 33.12 3.58 -7.28
CA GLY A 802 33.25 4.01 -8.67
C GLY A 802 31.99 4.65 -9.26
N ASN A 803 31.01 5.02 -8.43
CA ASN A 803 29.82 5.77 -8.84
C ASN A 803 30.10 7.28 -8.81
N LEU A 804 30.78 7.78 -9.84
CA LEU A 804 31.25 9.17 -9.94
C LEU A 804 30.13 10.22 -9.82
N ARG A 805 28.87 9.85 -10.07
CA ARG A 805 27.72 10.78 -10.00
C ARG A 805 27.28 11.08 -8.57
N ASP A 806 27.30 10.07 -7.71
CA ASP A 806 26.67 10.12 -6.38
C ASP A 806 27.67 10.21 -5.23
N GLU A 807 28.94 9.91 -5.51
CA GLU A 807 30.05 9.94 -4.55
C GLU A 807 30.48 11.36 -4.18
N PHE A 808 31.20 11.46 -3.05
CA PHE A 808 32.04 12.63 -2.77
C PHE A 808 33.24 12.60 -3.72
N ARG A 809 33.81 13.76 -4.03
CA ARG A 809 34.92 13.83 -5.00
C ARG A 809 36.13 13.03 -4.51
N ASP A 810 36.46 13.23 -3.24
CA ASP A 810 37.61 12.63 -2.57
C ASP A 810 37.42 12.74 -1.04
N PRO A 811 38.29 12.12 -0.23
CA PRO A 811 38.19 12.18 1.23
C PRO A 811 38.38 13.58 1.85
N GLN A 812 38.91 14.55 1.09
CA GLN A 812 39.11 15.94 1.48
C GLN A 812 37.96 16.87 1.03
N ASP A 813 36.91 16.34 0.41
CA ASP A 813 35.74 17.10 -0.04
C ASP A 813 35.13 17.90 1.14
N PRO A 814 35.07 19.25 1.05
CA PRO A 814 34.54 20.09 2.14
C PRO A 814 33.11 19.75 2.56
N GLY A 815 32.31 19.16 1.64
CA GLY A 815 30.96 18.72 1.93
C GLY A 815 30.89 17.60 2.98
N ILE A 816 31.96 16.81 3.15
CA ILE A 816 32.04 15.78 4.19
C ILE A 816 32.06 16.44 5.57
N GLU A 817 32.84 17.50 5.72
CA GLU A 817 32.95 18.24 6.96
C GLU A 817 31.64 18.90 7.35
N GLN A 818 30.98 19.56 6.38
CA GLN A 818 29.66 20.14 6.57
C GLN A 818 28.63 19.11 7.03
N ILE A 819 28.66 17.90 6.47
CA ILE A 819 27.71 16.83 6.81
C ILE A 819 27.94 16.30 8.21
N TRP A 820 29.17 15.95 8.59
CA TRP A 820 29.39 15.39 9.92
C TRP A 820 29.20 16.44 11.01
N LYS A 821 29.56 17.71 10.77
CA LYS A 821 29.26 18.83 11.69
C LYS A 821 27.76 19.06 11.82
N GLY A 822 27.03 19.09 10.71
CA GLY A 822 25.57 19.24 10.70
C GLY A 822 24.88 18.11 11.46
N PHE A 823 25.33 16.87 11.26
CA PHE A 823 24.83 15.71 11.99
C PHE A 823 25.17 15.77 13.49
N ALA A 824 26.42 16.09 13.86
CA ALA A 824 26.84 16.24 15.26
C ALA A 824 26.04 17.34 15.98
N SER A 825 25.81 18.48 15.30
CA SER A 825 24.96 19.57 15.78
C SER A 825 23.53 19.10 16.02
N MET A 826 22.97 18.31 15.09
CA MET A 826 21.63 17.72 15.27
C MET A 826 21.58 16.76 16.47
N CYS A 827 22.58 15.90 16.66
CA CYS A 827 22.68 15.02 17.84
C CYS A 827 22.69 15.84 19.14
N LYS A 828 23.50 16.90 19.20
CA LYS A 828 23.58 17.82 20.35
C LYS A 828 22.26 18.55 20.60
N ALA A 829 21.63 19.08 19.54
CA ALA A 829 20.33 19.73 19.61
C ALA A 829 19.23 18.78 20.10
N SER A 830 19.33 17.50 19.73
CA SER A 830 18.43 16.43 20.18
C SER A 830 18.74 15.93 21.60
N GLY A 831 19.74 16.49 22.30
CA GLY A 831 20.05 16.17 23.70
C GLY A 831 21.11 15.09 23.92
N MET A 832 21.80 14.61 22.88
CA MET A 832 22.96 13.71 23.05
C MET A 832 24.19 14.49 23.53
N ALA A 833 25.02 13.83 24.36
CA ALA A 833 26.32 14.37 24.76
C ALA A 833 27.35 14.06 23.68
N VAL A 834 27.69 15.04 22.84
CA VAL A 834 28.63 14.87 21.72
C VAL A 834 30.00 15.43 22.11
N GLY A 835 31.05 14.63 21.96
CA GLY A 835 32.43 15.03 22.23
C GLY A 835 32.93 16.14 21.31
N GLN A 836 33.95 16.87 21.77
CA GLN A 836 34.52 18.03 21.04
C GLN A 836 35.46 17.62 19.90
N ALA A 837 36.06 16.42 19.98
CA ALA A 837 36.97 15.94 18.95
C ALA A 837 36.22 15.61 17.64
N PRO A 838 36.78 15.95 16.47
CA PRO A 838 36.20 15.57 15.19
C PRO A 838 36.17 14.04 15.03
N PRO A 839 35.20 13.48 14.27
CA PRO A 839 35.18 12.05 14.01
C PRO A 839 36.36 11.61 13.17
N ARG A 840 36.79 10.36 13.36
CA ARG A 840 37.79 9.74 12.47
C ARG A 840 37.18 9.52 11.09
N ILE A 841 37.77 10.11 10.05
CA ILE A 841 37.38 9.87 8.65
C ILE A 841 38.09 8.63 8.12
N ILE A 842 37.33 7.65 7.63
CA ILE A 842 37.86 6.37 7.11
C ILE A 842 37.43 6.23 5.64
N PRO A 843 38.27 6.64 4.68
CA PRO A 843 37.98 6.44 3.27
C PRO A 843 38.32 5.00 2.84
N VAL A 844 37.40 4.35 2.13
CA VAL A 844 37.61 3.00 1.59
C VAL A 844 37.27 2.98 0.11
N ARG A 845 38.28 2.72 -0.71
CA ARG A 845 38.10 2.48 -2.15
C ARG A 845 37.87 1.01 -2.39
N LEU A 846 36.69 0.65 -2.88
CA LEU A 846 36.36 -0.74 -3.15
C LEU A 846 36.97 -1.20 -4.48
N PRO A 847 37.40 -2.46 -4.58
CA PRO A 847 37.73 -3.08 -5.87
C PRO A 847 36.54 -3.00 -6.83
N LYS A 848 36.84 -2.91 -8.13
CA LYS A 848 35.82 -2.99 -9.20
C LYS A 848 35.01 -4.27 -9.07
N LYS A 849 33.75 -4.21 -9.47
CA LYS A 849 32.86 -5.38 -9.46
C LYS A 849 33.42 -6.46 -10.40
N ASP A 850 33.59 -7.65 -9.86
CA ASP A 850 34.03 -8.84 -10.57
C ASP A 850 32.88 -9.86 -10.63
N TYR A 851 32.62 -10.42 -11.81
CA TYR A 851 31.61 -11.45 -12.02
C TYR A 851 31.93 -12.76 -11.26
N ASN A 852 33.22 -13.01 -11.00
CA ASN A 852 33.68 -14.16 -10.22
C ASN A 852 33.59 -13.93 -8.69
N ASP A 853 33.39 -12.69 -8.24
CA ASP A 853 33.10 -12.33 -6.85
C ASP A 853 31.73 -11.65 -6.70
N PRO A 854 30.62 -12.38 -6.96
CA PRO A 854 29.28 -11.81 -6.95
C PRO A 854 28.84 -11.33 -5.56
N THR A 855 29.52 -11.75 -4.50
CA THR A 855 29.26 -11.33 -3.11
C THR A 855 30.16 -10.21 -2.62
N ARG A 856 31.07 -9.69 -3.46
CA ARG A 856 31.98 -8.58 -3.14
C ARG A 856 32.92 -8.88 -1.97
N ASN A 857 33.38 -10.13 -1.80
CA ASN A 857 34.27 -10.54 -0.71
C ASN A 857 35.55 -9.69 -0.64
N ALA A 858 36.19 -9.39 -1.78
CA ALA A 858 37.39 -8.55 -1.81
C ALA A 858 37.12 -7.13 -1.29
N ALA A 859 35.93 -6.59 -1.59
CA ALA A 859 35.50 -5.30 -1.10
C ALA A 859 35.26 -5.31 0.42
N ILE A 860 34.71 -6.40 0.96
CA ILE A 860 34.55 -6.56 2.42
C ILE A 860 35.91 -6.70 3.11
N GLY A 861 36.89 -7.36 2.48
CA GLY A 861 38.28 -7.40 2.94
C GLY A 861 38.88 -6.00 3.10
N ALA A 862 38.80 -5.17 2.06
CA ALA A 862 39.28 -3.79 2.09
C ALA A 862 38.62 -2.95 3.21
N ILE A 863 37.31 -3.14 3.45
CA ILE A 863 36.60 -2.47 4.55
C ILE A 863 37.10 -2.96 5.91
N SER A 864 37.33 -4.27 6.07
CA SER A 864 37.90 -4.85 7.29
C SER A 864 39.26 -4.23 7.61
N ASP A 865 40.14 -4.17 6.62
CA ASP A 865 41.51 -3.67 6.82
C ASP A 865 41.51 -2.19 7.21
N ALA A 866 40.67 -1.38 6.55
CA ALA A 866 40.50 0.03 6.88
C ALA A 866 39.98 0.26 8.31
N LEU A 867 39.02 -0.56 8.76
CA LEU A 867 38.49 -0.47 10.13
C LEU A 867 39.50 -0.94 11.18
N LYS A 868 40.38 -1.90 10.85
CA LYS A 868 41.44 -2.41 11.74
C LYS A 868 42.67 -1.51 11.82
N ALA A 869 42.94 -0.67 10.82
CA ALA A 869 44.13 0.18 10.72
C ALA A 869 44.20 1.34 11.74
N GLY A 870 43.41 1.34 12.82
CA GLY A 870 43.53 2.32 13.90
C GLY A 870 42.63 1.98 15.08
N SER A 871 42.46 2.90 16.03
CA SER A 871 41.63 2.65 17.21
C SER A 871 40.17 2.33 16.83
N LYS A 872 39.59 1.33 17.51
CA LYS A 872 38.21 0.91 17.32
C LYS A 872 37.26 2.05 17.75
N PRO A 873 36.41 2.58 16.85
CA PRO A 873 35.44 3.61 17.23
C PRO A 873 34.29 3.03 18.06
N SER A 874 33.60 3.90 18.80
CA SER A 874 32.39 3.52 19.55
C SER A 874 31.20 3.20 18.64
N ILE A 875 31.11 3.86 17.49
CA ILE A 875 30.12 3.67 16.44
C ILE A 875 30.65 4.26 15.13
N ALA A 876 30.24 3.69 13.98
CA ALA A 876 30.57 4.26 12.67
C ALA A 876 29.32 4.69 11.87
N LEU A 877 29.34 5.93 11.37
CA LEU A 877 28.46 6.41 10.32
C LEU A 877 29.03 5.99 8.97
N VAL A 878 28.36 5.08 8.27
CA VAL A 878 28.82 4.55 6.99
C VAL A 878 28.07 5.20 5.84
N ILE A 879 28.79 5.93 5.00
CA ILE A 879 28.23 6.63 3.84
C ILE A 879 28.47 5.77 2.59
N LEU A 880 27.39 5.21 2.06
CA LEU A 880 27.40 4.36 0.88
C LEU A 880 27.20 5.18 -0.40
N SER A 881 28.04 4.93 -1.39
CA SER A 881 27.97 5.52 -2.74
C SER A 881 26.80 5.00 -3.59
N SER A 882 26.32 3.80 -3.31
CA SER A 882 25.30 3.12 -4.10
C SER A 882 24.34 2.30 -3.23
N GLY A 883 23.32 1.71 -3.87
CA GLY A 883 22.40 0.76 -3.24
C GLY A 883 22.91 -0.69 -3.21
N ASP A 884 24.22 -0.94 -3.34
CA ASP A 884 24.79 -2.30 -3.39
C ASP A 884 24.50 -3.09 -2.09
N LYS A 885 23.56 -4.04 -2.19
CA LYS A 885 23.11 -4.87 -1.07
C LYS A 885 24.18 -5.87 -0.61
N HIS A 886 25.14 -6.24 -1.46
CA HIS A 886 26.23 -7.13 -1.09
C HIS A 886 27.20 -6.42 -0.15
N VAL A 887 27.58 -5.18 -0.49
CA VAL A 887 28.41 -4.34 0.36
C VAL A 887 27.71 -4.03 1.70
N TYR A 888 26.44 -3.61 1.67
CA TYR A 888 25.69 -3.35 2.91
C TYR A 888 25.62 -4.59 3.82
N SER A 889 25.25 -5.75 3.26
CA SER A 889 25.12 -6.99 4.05
C SER A 889 26.46 -7.46 4.60
N GLY A 890 27.53 -7.36 3.79
CA GLY A 890 28.88 -7.67 4.21
C GLY A 890 29.40 -6.76 5.32
N ILE A 891 29.13 -5.44 5.26
CA ILE A 891 29.45 -4.51 6.35
C ILE A 891 28.72 -4.91 7.64
N LYS A 892 27.41 -5.20 7.56
CA LYS A 892 26.64 -5.62 8.73
C LYS A 892 27.15 -6.91 9.33
N LYS A 893 27.42 -7.92 8.51
CA LYS A 893 28.01 -9.17 8.97
C LYS A 893 29.36 -8.93 9.65
N LEU A 894 30.29 -8.25 8.97
CA LEU A 894 31.63 -7.97 9.48
C LEU A 894 31.58 -7.20 10.81
N CYS A 895 30.82 -6.11 10.87
CA CYS A 895 30.79 -5.25 12.04
C CYS A 895 30.03 -5.89 13.21
N ASP A 896 28.92 -6.57 12.96
CA ASP A 896 28.08 -7.10 14.02
C ASP A 896 28.61 -8.44 14.59
N THR A 897 29.19 -9.30 13.75
CA THR A 897 29.58 -10.68 14.16
C THR A 897 31.08 -10.88 14.32
N VAL A 898 31.93 -9.98 13.80
CA VAL A 898 33.40 -10.14 13.85
C VAL A 898 34.06 -9.00 14.60
N LEU A 899 33.76 -7.74 14.25
CA LEU A 899 34.44 -6.58 14.85
C LEU A 899 33.74 -6.05 16.11
N ASP A 900 32.53 -6.50 16.42
CA ASP A 900 31.70 -6.03 17.54
C ASP A 900 31.58 -4.49 17.54
N LEU A 901 31.26 -3.92 16.38
CA LEU A 901 31.23 -2.48 16.11
C LEU A 901 29.82 -2.01 15.70
N PRO A 902 29.16 -1.12 16.45
CA PRO A 902 27.91 -0.52 16.03
C PRO A 902 28.08 0.28 14.73
N THR A 903 27.17 0.10 13.78
CA THR A 903 27.17 0.87 12.52
C THR A 903 25.78 1.38 12.14
N VAL A 904 25.74 2.58 11.54
CA VAL A 904 24.54 3.14 10.89
C VAL A 904 24.91 3.54 9.47
N CYS A 905 24.26 2.92 8.48
CA CYS A 905 24.54 3.18 7.07
C CYS A 905 23.55 4.19 6.49
N VAL A 906 24.04 5.10 5.67
CA VAL A 906 23.28 6.13 4.94
C VAL A 906 23.71 6.16 3.48
N GLN A 907 22.83 6.59 2.58
CA GLN A 907 23.19 6.79 1.17
C GLN A 907 23.72 8.21 0.96
N ALA A 908 24.83 8.34 0.24
CA ALA A 908 25.44 9.64 -0.10
C ALA A 908 24.42 10.59 -0.75
N THR A 909 23.64 10.10 -1.72
CA THR A 909 22.59 10.88 -2.40
C THR A 909 21.50 11.43 -1.48
N LYS A 910 21.21 10.73 -0.37
CA LYS A 910 20.16 11.14 0.58
C LYS A 910 20.71 12.10 1.63
N ILE A 911 21.88 11.80 2.19
CA ILE A 911 22.45 12.62 3.27
C ILE A 911 22.98 13.96 2.77
N ARG A 912 23.40 14.05 1.50
CA ARG A 912 23.83 15.31 0.85
C ARG A 912 22.68 16.21 0.41
N LYS A 913 21.45 15.70 0.37
CA LYS A 913 20.31 16.45 -0.15
C LYS A 913 19.92 17.58 0.82
N GLU A 914 20.24 18.81 0.46
CA GLU A 914 19.97 20.01 1.28
C GLU A 914 18.50 20.13 1.67
N LYS A 915 17.59 19.96 0.71
CA LYS A 915 16.14 19.98 0.97
C LYS A 915 15.73 18.79 1.84
N GLY A 916 15.41 19.08 3.10
CA GLY A 916 14.98 18.09 4.09
C GLY A 916 16.13 17.42 4.86
N GLN A 917 17.37 17.91 4.71
CA GLN A 917 18.55 17.33 5.33
C GLN A 917 18.44 17.24 6.86
N LEU A 918 17.97 18.30 7.52
CA LEU A 918 17.81 18.33 8.97
C LEU A 918 16.88 17.22 9.48
N GLN A 919 15.76 16.98 8.78
CA GLN A 919 14.86 15.88 9.12
C GLN A 919 15.52 14.51 8.92
N TYR A 920 16.35 14.37 7.88
CA TYR A 920 17.12 13.16 7.65
C TYR A 920 18.16 12.93 8.77
N PHE A 921 18.92 13.97 9.16
CA PHE A 921 19.84 13.90 10.31
C PHE A 921 19.11 13.53 11.59
N ALA A 922 17.95 14.13 11.86
CA ALA A 922 17.16 13.81 13.05
C ALA A 922 16.74 12.32 13.05
N ASN A 923 16.29 11.79 11.91
CA ASN A 923 15.95 10.37 11.79
C ASN A 923 17.17 9.43 11.96
N VAL A 924 18.37 9.87 11.56
CA VAL A 924 19.62 9.14 11.80
C VAL A 924 20.00 9.23 13.29
N ALA A 925 19.82 10.38 13.93
CA ALA A 925 20.11 10.60 15.35
C ALA A 925 19.26 9.70 16.25
N LEU A 926 17.98 9.46 15.91
CA LEU A 926 17.13 8.47 16.60
C LEU A 926 17.82 7.10 16.70
N LYS A 927 18.49 6.65 15.63
CA LYS A 927 19.17 5.35 15.59
C LYS A 927 20.47 5.37 16.40
N PHE A 928 21.24 6.44 16.29
CA PHE A 928 22.48 6.60 17.07
C PHE A 928 22.18 6.57 18.56
N ASN A 929 21.20 7.34 19.00
CA ASN A 929 20.82 7.41 20.40
C ASN A 929 20.43 6.03 20.95
N MET A 930 19.58 5.29 20.24
CA MET A 930 19.15 3.95 20.67
C MET A 930 20.28 2.92 20.66
N LYS A 931 21.17 2.93 19.66
CA LYS A 931 22.32 2.00 19.59
C LYS A 931 23.37 2.24 20.66
N LEU A 932 23.44 3.47 21.18
CA LEU A 932 24.34 3.86 22.26
C LEU A 932 23.66 3.82 23.64
N GLY A 933 22.51 3.16 23.77
CA GLY A 933 21.81 2.93 25.05
C GLY A 933 20.96 4.10 25.56
N GLY A 934 20.68 5.09 24.71
CA GLY A 934 19.77 6.20 24.99
C GLY A 934 18.29 5.81 24.90
N VAL A 935 17.41 6.76 25.20
CA VAL A 935 15.96 6.65 25.11
C VAL A 935 15.42 7.85 24.34
N ASN A 936 14.79 7.61 23.20
CA ASN A 936 14.28 8.69 22.35
C ASN A 936 13.08 9.39 23.01
N HIS A 937 12.00 8.65 23.24
CA HIS A 937 10.77 9.16 23.81
C HIS A 937 10.12 8.14 24.75
N GLN A 938 9.19 8.61 25.57
CA GLN A 938 8.32 7.80 26.41
C GLN A 938 6.86 8.10 26.09
N LEU A 939 5.95 7.31 26.66
CA LEU A 939 4.52 7.60 26.64
C LEU A 939 4.11 8.21 27.98
N ASP A 940 2.95 8.87 27.99
CA ASP A 940 2.36 9.46 29.18
C ASP A 940 2.13 8.44 30.33
N LYS A 941 1.95 8.98 31.52
CA LYS A 941 1.78 8.19 32.75
C LYS A 941 0.56 7.28 32.70
N GLU A 942 -0.54 7.70 32.07
CA GLU A 942 -1.77 6.90 31.98
C GLU A 942 -1.54 5.69 31.08
N SER A 943 -0.98 5.90 29.90
CA SER A 943 -0.62 4.85 28.93
C SER A 943 0.39 3.85 29.50
N MET A 944 1.29 4.30 30.39
CA MET A 944 2.30 3.47 31.03
C MET A 944 1.88 2.85 32.36
N ALA A 945 0.73 3.24 32.92
CA ALA A 945 0.32 2.89 34.28
C ALA A 945 0.26 1.37 34.47
N TRP A 946 -0.37 0.64 33.53
CA TRP A 946 -0.49 -0.81 33.61
C TRP A 946 0.87 -1.50 33.61
N LEU A 947 1.80 -1.07 32.75
CA LEU A 947 3.14 -1.65 32.65
C LEU A 947 3.95 -1.43 33.93
N LYS A 948 3.88 -0.23 34.50
CA LYS A 948 4.68 0.19 35.66
C LYS A 948 4.10 -0.28 37.02
N GLN A 949 2.87 -0.82 37.05
CA GLN A 949 2.24 -1.30 38.28
C GLN A 949 3.01 -2.46 38.95
N LYS A 950 3.62 -3.33 38.14
CA LYS A 950 4.45 -4.46 38.60
C LYS A 950 5.65 -4.63 37.66
N PRO A 951 6.79 -5.20 38.11
CA PRO A 951 7.89 -5.56 37.23
C PRO A 951 7.40 -6.39 36.04
N THR A 952 7.45 -5.82 34.84
CA THR A 952 6.87 -6.43 33.63
C THR A 952 7.90 -6.42 32.53
N MET A 953 8.08 -7.57 31.87
CA MET A 953 8.91 -7.71 30.68
C MET A 953 8.01 -7.88 29.46
N ILE A 954 8.20 -7.04 28.44
CA ILE A 954 7.55 -7.18 27.13
C ILE A 954 8.53 -7.83 26.17
N VAL A 955 8.09 -8.88 25.47
CA VAL A 955 8.90 -9.69 24.58
C VAL A 955 8.32 -9.65 23.17
N GLY A 956 9.18 -9.59 22.16
CA GLY A 956 8.85 -9.81 20.76
C GLY A 956 9.55 -11.05 20.24
N ILE A 957 8.83 -11.89 19.48
CA ILE A 957 9.39 -13.10 18.87
C ILE A 957 8.98 -13.15 17.39
N ASP A 958 9.95 -13.42 16.52
CA ASP A 958 9.71 -13.63 15.09
C ASP A 958 10.63 -14.71 14.53
N VAL A 959 10.19 -15.35 13.44
CA VAL A 959 10.96 -16.30 12.65
C VAL A 959 10.84 -15.94 11.17
N THR A 960 11.98 -15.84 10.49
CA THR A 960 12.02 -15.57 9.07
C THR A 960 12.67 -16.70 8.30
N HIS A 961 12.00 -17.13 7.22
CA HIS A 961 12.45 -18.23 6.36
C HIS A 961 13.25 -17.76 5.13
N PRO A 962 14.09 -18.63 4.55
CA PRO A 962 14.68 -18.41 3.23
C PRO A 962 13.63 -18.23 2.14
N GLY A 963 13.90 -17.33 1.19
CA GLY A 963 12.98 -17.03 0.09
C GLY A 963 13.19 -17.95 -1.13
N PRO A 964 12.32 -17.84 -2.15
CA PRO A 964 12.58 -18.47 -3.45
C PRO A 964 13.93 -17.98 -4.03
N GLY A 965 14.79 -18.92 -4.43
CA GLY A 965 16.12 -18.62 -4.98
C GLY A 965 17.29 -18.81 -4.00
N SER A 966 17.03 -19.02 -2.71
CA SER A 966 18.06 -19.40 -1.74
C SER A 966 18.52 -20.85 -1.93
N VAL A 967 19.75 -21.17 -1.51
CA VAL A 967 20.30 -22.54 -1.52
C VAL A 967 19.40 -23.47 -0.71
N ARG A 968 19.12 -24.69 -1.21
CA ARG A 968 18.25 -25.64 -0.49
C ARG A 968 18.92 -26.02 0.83
N GLY A 969 18.16 -26.02 1.93
CA GLY A 969 18.71 -26.30 3.26
C GLY A 969 19.20 -25.06 4.01
N THR A 970 19.19 -23.86 3.40
CA THR A 970 19.46 -22.62 4.13
C THR A 970 18.56 -22.54 5.39
N PRO A 971 19.10 -22.25 6.58
CA PRO A 971 18.32 -22.27 7.81
C PRO A 971 17.32 -21.11 7.91
N SER A 972 16.33 -21.26 8.78
CA SER A 972 15.49 -20.14 9.23
C SER A 972 16.23 -19.35 10.31
N ILE A 973 15.85 -18.09 10.51
CA ILE A 973 16.42 -17.24 11.56
C ILE A 973 15.32 -16.88 12.56
N ALA A 974 15.55 -17.18 13.83
CA ALA A 974 14.68 -16.80 14.94
C ALA A 974 15.28 -15.65 15.74
N ALA A 975 14.44 -14.73 16.20
CA ALA A 975 14.84 -13.61 17.04
C ALA A 975 13.89 -13.43 18.23
N VAL A 976 14.47 -13.16 19.39
CA VAL A 976 13.76 -12.82 20.63
C VAL A 976 14.31 -11.51 21.15
N VAL A 977 13.46 -10.50 21.23
CA VAL A 977 13.78 -9.17 21.78
C VAL A 977 12.97 -8.95 23.04
N ALA A 978 13.54 -8.29 24.05
CA ALA A 978 12.82 -8.04 25.30
C ALA A 978 13.15 -6.69 25.91
N SER A 979 12.13 -6.00 26.44
CA SER A 979 12.33 -4.80 27.25
C SER A 979 13.20 -5.14 28.45
N CYS A 980 14.22 -4.33 28.73
CA CYS A 980 15.20 -4.64 29.77
C CYS A 980 15.21 -3.66 30.95
N ASP A 981 14.35 -2.64 30.95
CA ASP A 981 14.25 -1.64 32.01
C ASP A 981 12.83 -1.04 32.12
N HIS A 982 12.65 -0.16 33.12
CA HIS A 982 11.40 0.55 33.40
C HIS A 982 11.04 1.66 32.39
N PHE A 983 11.94 1.97 31.45
CA PHE A 983 11.67 2.92 30.37
C PHE A 983 10.94 2.28 29.20
N TYR A 984 11.01 0.95 29.06
CA TYR A 984 10.39 0.19 27.96
C TYR A 984 10.80 0.69 26.57
N ALA A 985 12.03 1.21 26.45
CA ALA A 985 12.56 1.75 25.20
C ALA A 985 13.63 0.85 24.57
N GLN A 986 14.47 0.22 25.40
CA GLN A 986 15.56 -0.66 24.96
C GLN A 986 15.10 -2.11 24.88
N PHE A 987 15.21 -2.71 23.69
CA PHE A 987 14.88 -4.13 23.42
C PHE A 987 16.07 -4.92 22.87
N PRO A 988 17.10 -5.24 23.67
CA PRO A 988 18.21 -6.07 23.19
C PRO A 988 17.74 -7.40 22.58
N CYS A 989 18.44 -7.90 21.57
CA CYS A 989 18.07 -9.11 20.83
C CYS A 989 18.95 -10.33 21.16
N SER A 990 18.32 -11.49 21.32
CA SER A 990 18.95 -12.82 21.13
C SER A 990 18.52 -13.35 19.77
N MET A 991 19.41 -13.94 18.98
CA MET A 991 19.10 -14.47 17.64
C MET A 991 19.84 -15.77 17.36
N GLU A 992 19.17 -16.70 16.70
CA GLU A 992 19.72 -18.01 16.37
C GLU A 992 19.25 -18.49 14.99
N ILE A 993 20.05 -19.38 14.38
CA ILE A 993 19.64 -20.12 13.19
C ILE A 993 19.02 -21.46 13.59
N GLN A 994 18.04 -21.90 12.82
CA GLN A 994 17.33 -23.16 13.08
C GLN A 994 16.96 -23.86 11.78
N GLU A 995 16.34 -25.02 11.89
CA GLU A 995 15.96 -25.87 10.77
C GLU A 995 15.16 -25.08 9.71
N SER A 996 15.43 -25.39 8.44
CA SER A 996 14.84 -24.68 7.31
C SER A 996 13.32 -24.81 7.31
N LYS A 997 12.61 -23.67 7.25
CA LYS A 997 11.13 -23.58 7.23
C LYS A 997 10.41 -24.12 8.48
N LYS A 998 11.11 -24.30 9.60
CA LYS A 998 10.50 -24.56 10.90
C LYS A 998 10.04 -23.23 11.51
N GLU A 999 8.74 -23.12 11.81
CA GLU A 999 8.15 -21.89 12.36
C GLU A 999 8.39 -21.77 13.88
N MET A 1000 8.29 -22.86 14.64
CA MET A 1000 8.51 -22.82 16.10
C MET A 1000 10.00 -22.62 16.44
N VAL A 1001 10.28 -21.80 17.44
CA VAL A 1001 11.66 -21.49 17.83
C VAL A 1001 12.34 -22.68 18.51
N THR A 1002 13.46 -23.15 17.96
CA THR A 1002 14.14 -24.37 18.46
C THR A 1002 14.76 -24.17 19.84
N ASN A 1003 15.59 -23.15 20.04
CA ASN A 1003 16.32 -22.90 21.31
C ASN A 1003 15.72 -21.73 22.11
N LEU A 1004 14.39 -21.68 22.20
CA LEU A 1004 13.68 -20.57 22.84
C LEU A 1004 14.02 -20.43 24.34
N ASP A 1005 14.29 -21.54 25.03
CA ASP A 1005 14.66 -21.57 26.45
C ASP A 1005 15.96 -20.78 26.70
N ARG A 1006 16.97 -20.96 25.84
CA ARG A 1006 18.25 -20.27 25.92
C ARG A 1006 18.10 -18.78 25.64
N MET A 1007 17.39 -18.43 24.56
CA MET A 1007 17.17 -17.03 24.18
C MET A 1007 16.37 -16.28 25.26
N MET A 1008 15.34 -16.90 25.83
CA MET A 1008 14.56 -16.33 26.93
C MET A 1008 15.39 -16.20 28.21
N PHE A 1009 16.22 -17.20 28.54
CA PHE A 1009 17.12 -17.13 29.69
C PHE A 1009 18.06 -15.92 29.59
N GLN A 1010 18.66 -15.68 28.41
CA GLN A 1010 19.53 -14.52 28.19
C GLN A 1010 18.78 -13.19 28.40
N ARG A 1011 17.51 -13.08 27.96
CA ARG A 1011 16.70 -11.87 28.15
C ARG A 1011 16.27 -11.67 29.59
N LEU A 1012 15.88 -12.74 30.29
CA LEU A 1012 15.55 -12.71 31.72
C LEU A 1012 16.78 -12.33 32.57
N ASN A 1013 17.95 -12.88 32.27
CA ASN A 1013 19.18 -12.56 32.97
C ASN A 1013 19.56 -11.08 32.79
N LEU A 1014 19.45 -10.55 31.57
CA LEU A 1014 19.68 -9.13 31.32
C LEU A 1014 18.68 -8.23 32.07
N PHE A 1015 17.41 -8.64 32.14
CA PHE A 1015 16.40 -7.94 32.92
C PHE A 1015 16.78 -7.93 34.42
N LEU A 1016 17.16 -9.07 34.98
CA LEU A 1016 17.63 -9.19 36.37
C LEU A 1016 18.82 -8.25 36.63
N GLU A 1017 19.79 -8.20 35.73
CA GLU A 1017 20.97 -7.35 35.84
C GLU A 1017 20.65 -5.85 35.82
N ARG A 1018 19.70 -5.43 34.96
CA ARG A 1018 19.36 -4.00 34.78
C ARG A 1018 18.28 -3.48 35.74
N ASN A 1019 17.61 -4.35 36.49
CA ASN A 1019 16.52 -3.98 37.39
C ASN A 1019 16.83 -4.36 38.84
N ASN A 1020 18.04 -4.04 39.32
CA ASN A 1020 18.45 -4.23 40.72
C ASN A 1020 18.22 -5.65 41.25
N LYS A 1021 18.50 -6.67 40.43
CA LYS A 1021 18.31 -8.09 40.77
C LYS A 1021 16.84 -8.48 41.05
N VAL A 1022 15.89 -7.73 40.47
CA VAL A 1022 14.46 -8.08 40.46
C VAL A 1022 14.11 -8.75 39.13
N LEU A 1023 13.48 -9.92 39.19
CA LEU A 1023 12.91 -10.61 38.04
C LEU A 1023 11.51 -10.06 37.71
N PRO A 1024 11.05 -10.15 36.45
CA PRO A 1024 9.71 -9.71 36.10
C PRO A 1024 8.63 -10.58 36.79
N GLU A 1025 7.57 -9.98 37.30
CA GLU A 1025 6.39 -10.71 37.78
C GLU A 1025 5.45 -11.10 36.64
N ARG A 1026 5.52 -10.35 35.53
CA ARG A 1026 4.68 -10.52 34.33
C ARG A 1026 5.53 -10.55 33.07
N ILE A 1027 5.23 -11.47 32.16
CA ILE A 1027 5.85 -11.56 30.83
C ILE A 1027 4.74 -11.47 29.78
N LEU A 1028 4.75 -10.39 28.99
CA LEU A 1028 3.84 -10.20 27.86
C LEU A 1028 4.59 -10.41 26.55
N ILE A 1029 4.21 -11.44 25.80
CA ILE A 1029 4.89 -11.86 24.57
C ILE A 1029 4.03 -11.52 23.36
N TYR A 1030 4.61 -10.81 22.39
CA TYR A 1030 4.05 -10.58 21.06
C TYR A 1030 4.79 -11.45 20.03
N ARG A 1031 4.12 -12.49 19.51
CA ARG A 1031 4.68 -13.46 18.56
C ARG A 1031 4.17 -13.17 17.14
N ASP A 1032 5.04 -12.70 16.23
CA ASP A 1032 4.70 -12.53 14.79
C ASP A 1032 4.85 -13.86 14.04
N GLY A 1033 4.46 -13.96 12.77
CA GLY A 1033 4.83 -15.08 11.87
C GLY A 1033 3.98 -16.34 11.93
N VAL A 1034 3.23 -16.58 13.01
CA VAL A 1034 2.46 -17.82 13.22
C VAL A 1034 1.07 -17.75 12.57
N SER A 1035 0.67 -18.82 11.86
CA SER A 1035 -0.68 -18.95 11.28
C SER A 1035 -1.68 -19.59 12.24
N GLU A 1036 -3.00 -19.37 12.02
CA GLU A 1036 -4.07 -19.89 12.88
C GLU A 1036 -3.97 -21.41 13.17
N GLY A 1037 -3.62 -22.21 12.15
CA GLY A 1037 -3.46 -23.66 12.30
C GLY A 1037 -2.27 -24.09 13.15
N GLN A 1038 -1.44 -23.15 13.64
CA GLN A 1038 -0.25 -23.39 14.45
C GLN A 1038 -0.38 -22.78 15.85
N PHE A 1039 -1.51 -22.15 16.22
CA PHE A 1039 -1.66 -21.52 17.53
C PHE A 1039 -1.50 -22.52 18.68
N LYS A 1040 -2.07 -23.72 18.54
CA LYS A 1040 -1.91 -24.78 19.56
C LYS A 1040 -0.46 -25.25 19.67
N ILE A 1041 0.27 -25.31 18.56
CA ILE A 1041 1.70 -25.67 18.52
C ILE A 1041 2.55 -24.67 19.32
N VAL A 1042 2.20 -23.37 19.33
CA VAL A 1042 2.90 -22.39 20.18
C VAL A 1042 2.77 -22.74 21.66
N ILE A 1043 1.59 -23.18 22.09
CA ILE A 1043 1.34 -23.59 23.48
C ILE A 1043 2.04 -24.91 23.80
N GLU A 1044 2.04 -25.85 22.87
CA GLU A 1044 2.61 -27.19 23.07
C GLU A 1044 4.14 -27.23 22.96
N GLU A 1045 4.76 -26.38 22.13
CA GLU A 1045 6.21 -26.40 21.88
C GLU A 1045 6.97 -25.18 22.43
N GLU A 1046 6.44 -23.95 22.34
CA GLU A 1046 7.18 -22.74 22.73
C GLU A 1046 6.98 -22.38 24.22
N LEU A 1047 5.75 -22.46 24.74
CA LEU A 1047 5.47 -22.16 26.16
C LEU A 1047 6.29 -23.03 27.14
N PRO A 1048 6.45 -24.36 26.95
CA PRO A 1048 7.27 -25.18 27.82
C PRO A 1048 8.74 -24.76 27.85
N LYS A 1049 9.29 -24.31 26.71
CA LYS A 1049 10.67 -23.79 26.62
C LYS A 1049 10.82 -22.46 27.34
N ILE A 1050 9.83 -21.57 27.25
CA ILE A 1050 9.80 -20.34 28.04
C ILE A 1050 9.78 -20.68 29.54
N ARG A 1051 8.97 -21.66 29.95
CA ARG A 1051 8.92 -22.14 31.34
C ARG A 1051 10.24 -22.76 31.78
N GLU A 1052 10.95 -23.45 30.90
CA GLU A 1052 12.28 -23.98 31.18
C GLU A 1052 13.29 -22.86 31.46
N ALA A 1053 13.26 -21.79 30.66
CA ALA A 1053 14.09 -20.61 30.92
C ALA A 1053 13.81 -19.98 32.29
N VAL A 1054 12.53 -19.92 32.69
CA VAL A 1054 12.08 -19.41 33.99
C VAL A 1054 12.61 -20.27 35.13
N ARG A 1055 12.51 -21.61 35.03
CA ARG A 1055 12.97 -22.55 36.07
C ARG A 1055 14.47 -22.44 36.37
N LYS A 1056 15.29 -21.94 35.42
CA LYS A 1056 16.73 -21.68 35.65
C LYS A 1056 16.98 -20.61 36.73
N PHE A 1057 15.96 -19.86 37.13
CA PHE A 1057 16.02 -18.87 38.22
C PHE A 1057 15.37 -19.35 39.53
N ASP A 1058 14.96 -20.63 39.61
CA ASP A 1058 14.47 -21.22 40.85
C ASP A 1058 15.56 -21.15 41.93
N LYS A 1059 15.16 -20.72 43.13
CA LYS A 1059 16.02 -20.77 44.32
C LYS A 1059 15.62 -21.99 45.14
N ALA A 1060 16.57 -22.54 45.91
CA ALA A 1060 16.32 -23.68 46.80
C ALA A 1060 15.11 -23.48 47.74
N THR A 1061 14.81 -22.23 48.12
CA THR A 1061 13.72 -21.86 49.03
C THR A 1061 12.44 -21.38 48.34
N LYS A 1062 12.46 -21.07 47.03
CA LYS A 1062 11.31 -20.50 46.32
C LYS A 1062 11.40 -20.72 44.82
N LYS A 1063 10.34 -21.33 44.25
CA LYS A 1063 10.15 -21.42 42.79
C LYS A 1063 9.81 -20.05 42.22
N TYR A 1064 10.42 -19.68 41.10
CA TYR A 1064 10.10 -18.46 40.36
C TYR A 1064 9.08 -18.79 39.28
N ASN A 1065 7.91 -18.14 39.35
CA ASN A 1065 6.81 -18.41 38.44
C ASN A 1065 6.08 -17.11 38.04
N PRO A 1066 6.57 -16.39 37.01
CA PRO A 1066 5.90 -15.20 36.50
C PRO A 1066 4.62 -15.59 35.74
N LEU A 1067 3.67 -14.67 35.70
CA LEU A 1067 2.47 -14.79 34.86
C LEU A 1067 2.84 -14.51 33.40
N ILE A 1068 2.44 -15.39 32.50
CA ILE A 1068 2.77 -15.29 31.06
C ILE A 1068 1.50 -15.10 30.24
N THR A 1069 1.54 -14.14 29.31
CA THR A 1069 0.53 -14.00 28.26
C THR A 1069 1.21 -13.97 26.90
N ILE A 1070 0.71 -14.76 25.95
CA ILE A 1070 1.21 -14.81 24.57
C ILE A 1070 0.12 -14.32 23.61
N VAL A 1071 0.45 -13.26 22.88
CA VAL A 1071 -0.39 -12.65 21.86
C VAL A 1071 0.26 -12.85 20.50
N VAL A 1072 -0.39 -13.61 19.63
CA VAL A 1072 0.04 -13.78 18.25
C VAL A 1072 -0.39 -12.56 17.43
N CYS A 1073 0.54 -12.04 16.62
CA CYS A 1073 0.34 -10.88 15.76
C CYS A 1073 0.22 -11.31 14.30
N GLY A 1074 -0.99 -11.36 13.77
CA GLY A 1074 -1.27 -11.64 12.37
C GLY A 1074 -1.24 -10.37 11.50
N LYS A 1075 -0.14 -10.11 10.78
CA LYS A 1075 -0.07 -9.00 9.79
C LYS A 1075 -0.38 -9.44 8.35
N ARG A 1076 -0.40 -10.74 8.05
CA ARG A 1076 -0.55 -11.28 6.68
C ARG A 1076 -1.94 -11.88 6.45
N HIS A 1077 -2.99 -11.07 6.58
CA HIS A 1077 -4.38 -11.48 6.33
C HIS A 1077 -5.10 -10.62 5.28
N HIS A 1078 -6.33 -11.01 4.97
CA HIS A 1078 -7.15 -10.41 3.91
C HIS A 1078 -8.27 -9.50 4.43
N THR A 1079 -8.52 -9.43 5.74
CA THR A 1079 -9.43 -8.46 6.37
C THR A 1079 -9.01 -7.01 6.12
N ARG A 1080 -9.98 -6.18 5.72
CA ARG A 1080 -9.90 -4.72 5.54
C ARG A 1080 -11.16 -4.07 6.09
N PHE A 1081 -11.01 -2.85 6.64
CA PHE A 1081 -12.10 -2.05 7.16
C PHE A 1081 -12.21 -0.73 6.40
N TYR A 1082 -13.43 -0.27 6.19
CA TYR A 1082 -13.76 0.95 5.46
C TYR A 1082 -14.69 1.81 6.33
N PRO A 1083 -14.32 3.07 6.63
CA PRO A 1083 -15.21 3.99 7.34
C PRO A 1083 -16.51 4.19 6.58
N THR A 1084 -17.62 4.28 7.32
CA THR A 1084 -18.95 4.57 6.74
C THR A 1084 -19.23 6.07 6.72
N GLU A 1085 -18.51 6.83 7.56
CA GLU A 1085 -18.65 8.26 7.74
C GLU A 1085 -17.31 8.97 7.56
N GLY A 1086 -17.34 10.19 7.03
CA GLY A 1086 -16.13 10.96 6.73
C GLY A 1086 -15.35 11.38 7.97
N ALA A 1087 -16.04 11.59 9.09
CA ALA A 1087 -15.41 11.98 10.34
C ALA A 1087 -14.54 10.87 10.95
N ASP A 1088 -14.77 9.61 10.56
CA ASP A 1088 -14.05 8.43 11.05
C ASP A 1088 -12.96 7.95 10.09
N GLY A 1089 -12.90 8.56 8.89
CA GLY A 1089 -11.84 8.38 7.92
C GLY A 1089 -10.70 9.38 8.08
N ASP A 1090 -9.48 8.96 7.74
CA ASP A 1090 -8.36 9.85 7.47
C ASP A 1090 -8.49 10.48 6.07
N GLN A 1091 -7.58 11.39 5.70
CA GLN A 1091 -7.64 12.05 4.39
C GLN A 1091 -7.50 11.11 3.17
N ASN A 1092 -7.04 9.87 3.39
CA ASN A 1092 -6.89 8.86 2.35
C ASN A 1092 -8.08 7.88 2.34
N GLY A 1093 -9.11 8.13 3.18
CA GLY A 1093 -10.30 7.28 3.32
C GLY A 1093 -10.10 6.04 4.18
N ASN A 1094 -8.97 5.90 4.87
CA ASN A 1094 -8.73 4.78 5.78
C ASN A 1094 -9.35 5.04 7.15
N PRO A 1095 -9.64 4.00 7.95
CA PRO A 1095 -9.99 4.21 9.36
C PRO A 1095 -8.92 5.03 10.09
N LYS A 1096 -9.33 5.88 11.03
CA LYS A 1096 -8.38 6.65 11.84
C LYS A 1096 -7.49 5.72 12.70
N PRO A 1097 -6.23 6.11 12.99
CA PRO A 1097 -5.36 5.37 13.90
C PRO A 1097 -6.01 5.19 15.27
N GLY A 1098 -5.85 4.02 15.87
CA GLY A 1098 -6.53 3.59 17.09
C GLY A 1098 -7.81 2.80 16.83
N THR A 1099 -8.21 2.58 15.57
CA THR A 1099 -9.39 1.78 15.23
C THR A 1099 -9.23 0.33 15.67
N VAL A 1100 -10.14 -0.16 16.50
CA VAL A 1100 -10.27 -1.54 16.98
C VAL A 1100 -11.58 -2.14 16.51
N VAL A 1101 -11.53 -3.41 16.10
CA VAL A 1101 -12.69 -4.24 15.81
C VAL A 1101 -12.53 -5.56 16.55
N ASP A 1102 -13.37 -5.78 17.57
CA ASP A 1102 -13.40 -7.01 18.37
C ASP A 1102 -14.76 -7.74 18.29
N ARG A 1103 -15.68 -7.27 17.44
CA ARG A 1103 -16.98 -7.88 17.16
C ARG A 1103 -17.21 -8.06 15.65
N GLY A 1104 -18.11 -8.96 15.28
CA GLY A 1104 -18.64 -9.09 13.92
C GLY A 1104 -17.77 -9.82 12.90
N VAL A 1105 -16.45 -9.78 13.00
CA VAL A 1105 -15.53 -10.54 12.11
C VAL A 1105 -14.37 -11.20 12.86
N THR A 1106 -14.50 -11.31 14.18
CA THR A 1106 -13.58 -11.95 15.11
C THR A 1106 -14.02 -13.39 15.45
N ALA A 1107 -13.18 -14.14 16.15
CA ALA A 1107 -13.49 -15.50 16.58
C ALA A 1107 -14.71 -15.54 17.52
N VAL A 1108 -15.51 -16.60 17.41
CA VAL A 1108 -16.74 -16.78 18.22
C VAL A 1108 -16.41 -16.94 19.70
N TYR A 1109 -15.49 -17.86 20.03
CA TYR A 1109 -15.19 -18.26 21.41
C TYR A 1109 -13.90 -17.65 21.97
N HIS A 1110 -12.90 -17.43 21.13
CA HIS A 1110 -11.54 -17.13 21.56
C HIS A 1110 -11.26 -15.64 21.66
N PHE A 1111 -10.21 -15.28 22.40
CA PHE A 1111 -9.86 -13.89 22.65
C PHE A 1111 -9.01 -13.30 21.52
N ASP A 1112 -9.65 -12.62 20.57
CA ASP A 1112 -9.00 -11.91 19.48
C ASP A 1112 -9.61 -10.53 19.18
N PHE A 1113 -8.83 -9.67 18.52
CA PHE A 1113 -9.25 -8.36 18.04
C PHE A 1113 -8.36 -7.87 16.89
N PHE A 1114 -8.91 -7.03 16.02
CA PHE A 1114 -8.12 -6.27 15.04
C PHE A 1114 -7.81 -4.88 15.58
N LEU A 1115 -6.60 -4.39 15.37
CA LEU A 1115 -6.20 -3.03 15.73
C LEU A 1115 -5.40 -2.39 14.60
N GLN A 1116 -5.80 -1.18 14.22
CA GLN A 1116 -5.08 -0.30 13.31
C GLN A 1116 -4.50 0.89 14.09
N ALA A 1117 -3.32 0.72 14.67
CA ALA A 1117 -2.66 1.76 15.48
C ALA A 1117 -2.03 2.92 14.67
N HIS A 1118 -1.99 2.84 13.34
CA HIS A 1118 -1.20 3.74 12.49
C HIS A 1118 -2.01 4.32 11.33
N GLY A 1119 -1.57 5.49 10.82
CA GLY A 1119 -2.11 6.08 9.60
C GLY A 1119 -1.48 5.50 8.34
N GLY A 1120 -2.30 5.29 7.31
CA GLY A 1120 -1.84 4.80 6.00
C GLY A 1120 -1.13 5.89 5.20
N LEU A 1121 0.10 5.62 4.74
CA LEU A 1121 0.81 6.54 3.84
C LEU A 1121 0.24 6.50 2.42
N GLN A 1122 -0.14 5.31 1.95
CA GLN A 1122 -0.69 5.06 0.63
C GLN A 1122 -1.56 3.80 0.66
N GLY A 1123 -2.60 3.80 -0.18
CA GLY A 1123 -3.46 2.65 -0.39
C GLY A 1123 -4.39 2.35 0.78
N THR A 1124 -4.90 1.12 0.83
CA THR A 1124 -5.75 0.63 1.93
C THR A 1124 -4.89 0.06 3.06
N THR A 1125 -5.01 0.66 4.23
CA THR A 1125 -4.38 0.20 5.48
C THR A 1125 -4.82 -1.22 5.81
N ARG A 1126 -3.88 -1.97 6.40
CA ARG A 1126 -4.15 -3.29 6.94
C ARG A 1126 -4.11 -3.18 8.47
N PRO A 1127 -5.21 -3.48 9.18
CA PRO A 1127 -5.17 -3.63 10.64
C PRO A 1127 -4.34 -4.87 10.98
N THR A 1128 -3.72 -4.93 12.16
CA THR A 1128 -3.08 -6.16 12.65
C THR A 1128 -4.10 -6.96 13.46
N HIS A 1129 -4.15 -8.27 13.24
CA HIS A 1129 -4.98 -9.19 14.02
C HIS A 1129 -4.19 -9.67 15.24
N TYR A 1130 -4.69 -9.43 16.44
CA TYR A 1130 -4.09 -9.88 17.69
C TYR A 1130 -4.94 -11.02 18.24
N TYR A 1131 -4.31 -12.17 18.47
CA TYR A 1131 -4.97 -13.37 18.96
C TYR A 1131 -4.26 -13.85 20.22
N VAL A 1132 -4.97 -13.92 21.34
CA VAL A 1132 -4.39 -14.37 22.61
C VAL A 1132 -4.42 -15.90 22.63
N VAL A 1133 -3.25 -16.53 22.67
CA VAL A 1133 -3.12 -18.00 22.66
C VAL A 1133 -2.82 -18.57 24.05
N HIS A 1134 -2.33 -17.74 24.97
CA HIS A 1134 -2.10 -18.09 26.37
C HIS A 1134 -2.28 -16.85 27.24
N ASP A 1135 -2.95 -16.95 28.39
CA ASP A 1135 -3.15 -15.79 29.29
C ASP A 1135 -3.28 -16.18 30.76
N GLU A 1136 -2.18 -16.04 31.50
CA GLU A 1136 -2.19 -16.15 32.98
C GLU A 1136 -2.24 -14.80 33.69
N ILE A 1137 -1.99 -13.71 32.96
CA ILE A 1137 -2.10 -12.36 33.52
C ILE A 1137 -3.58 -12.02 33.76
N GLY A 1138 -4.50 -12.63 33.00
CA GLY A 1138 -5.94 -12.45 33.15
C GLY A 1138 -6.41 -11.14 32.51
N PHE A 1139 -5.90 -10.84 31.31
CA PHE A 1139 -6.25 -9.61 30.61
C PHE A 1139 -7.74 -9.54 30.29
N GLN A 1140 -8.32 -8.37 30.56
CA GLN A 1140 -9.60 -7.99 29.98
C GLN A 1140 -9.38 -7.31 28.63
N ALA A 1141 -10.44 -7.22 27.82
CA ALA A 1141 -10.39 -6.68 26.45
C ALA A 1141 -9.80 -5.26 26.39
N ASP A 1142 -10.35 -4.32 27.18
CA ASP A 1142 -9.91 -2.91 27.15
C ASP A 1142 -8.45 -2.70 27.58
N PRO A 1143 -7.98 -3.23 28.73
CA PRO A 1143 -6.59 -3.11 29.13
C PRO A 1143 -5.60 -3.61 28.07
N LEU A 1144 -5.86 -4.78 27.47
CA LEU A 1144 -4.98 -5.33 26.44
C LEU A 1144 -5.00 -4.48 25.16
N GLN A 1145 -6.20 -4.14 24.65
CA GLN A 1145 -6.34 -3.34 23.44
C GLN A 1145 -5.70 -1.95 23.56
N ARG A 1146 -5.89 -1.27 24.70
CA ARG A 1146 -5.27 0.04 24.99
C ARG A 1146 -3.75 -0.09 25.09
N LEU A 1147 -3.25 -1.11 25.79
CA LEU A 1147 -1.82 -1.35 25.93
C LEU A 1147 -1.17 -1.66 24.57
N THR A 1148 -1.76 -2.55 23.77
CA THR A 1148 -1.24 -2.88 22.44
C THR A 1148 -1.22 -1.64 21.54
N ASN A 1149 -2.26 -0.80 21.59
CA ASN A 1149 -2.27 0.49 20.87
C ASN A 1149 -1.14 1.41 21.35
N ALA A 1150 -0.96 1.58 22.65
CA ALA A 1150 0.09 2.42 23.21
C ALA A 1150 1.49 1.92 22.81
N VAL A 1151 1.75 0.62 22.93
CA VAL A 1151 3.03 0.00 22.59
C VAL A 1151 3.39 0.23 21.11
N SER A 1152 2.44 0.38 20.20
CA SER A 1152 2.70 0.76 18.80
C SER A 1152 3.27 2.17 18.61
N TYR A 1153 3.24 3.04 19.62
CA TYR A 1153 3.87 4.37 19.61
C TYR A 1153 5.31 4.36 20.16
N MET A 1154 5.76 3.25 20.75
CA MET A 1154 7.10 3.11 21.34
C MET A 1154 8.21 2.82 20.31
N PHE A 1155 7.89 2.80 19.02
CA PHE A 1155 8.85 2.42 18.00
C PHE A 1155 9.95 3.48 17.83
N ALA A 1156 11.19 3.11 18.16
CA ALA A 1156 12.26 4.08 18.36
C ALA A 1156 12.93 4.55 17.06
N ARG A 1157 12.67 3.90 15.94
CA ARG A 1157 13.29 4.21 14.63
C ARG A 1157 12.57 5.32 13.85
N ALA A 1158 11.34 5.68 14.24
CA ALA A 1158 10.55 6.69 13.52
C ALA A 1158 9.60 7.43 14.46
N THR A 1159 9.32 8.69 14.15
CA THR A 1159 8.34 9.51 14.87
C THR A 1159 6.91 9.26 14.37
N LYS A 1160 6.49 7.99 14.41
CA LYS A 1160 5.13 7.58 14.04
C LYS A 1160 4.76 6.27 14.73
N ALA A 1161 3.46 6.09 14.97
CA ALA A 1161 2.93 4.79 15.33
C ALA A 1161 3.14 3.78 14.20
N VAL A 1162 3.42 2.54 14.57
CA VAL A 1162 3.64 1.42 13.63
C VAL A 1162 2.44 0.47 13.60
N SER A 1163 2.34 -0.31 12.52
CA SER A 1163 1.21 -1.21 12.29
C SER A 1163 1.19 -2.44 13.19
N LEU A 1164 2.36 -2.88 13.61
CA LEU A 1164 2.60 -4.03 14.48
C LEU A 1164 3.01 -3.53 15.86
N ALA A 1165 2.69 -4.23 16.93
CA ALA A 1165 3.21 -3.91 18.26
C ALA A 1165 4.75 -3.83 18.21
N SER A 1166 5.32 -2.75 18.76
CA SER A 1166 6.76 -2.45 18.63
C SER A 1166 7.69 -3.63 18.96
N PRO A 1167 7.46 -4.45 20.01
CA PRO A 1167 8.28 -5.64 20.30
C PRO A 1167 8.34 -6.63 19.15
N ALA A 1168 7.20 -7.01 18.58
CA ALA A 1168 7.15 -7.92 17.43
C ALA A 1168 7.84 -7.29 16.22
N TYR A 1169 7.70 -5.98 16.00
CA TYR A 1169 8.39 -5.31 14.91
C TYR A 1169 9.92 -5.23 15.11
N TYR A 1170 10.38 -5.14 16.35
CA TYR A 1170 11.80 -5.24 16.66
C TYR A 1170 12.37 -6.64 16.38
N ALA A 1171 11.60 -7.70 16.66
CA ALA A 1171 12.01 -9.07 16.32
C ALA A 1171 12.12 -9.26 14.79
N ASP A 1172 11.15 -8.77 14.00
CA ASP A 1172 11.21 -8.76 12.53
C ASP A 1172 12.48 -8.03 12.02
N LEU A 1173 12.78 -6.84 12.57
CA LEU A 1173 14.03 -6.12 12.22
C LEU A 1173 15.30 -6.90 12.57
N ALA A 1174 15.29 -7.66 13.67
CA ALA A 1174 16.41 -8.49 14.07
C ALA A 1174 16.56 -9.72 13.16
N CYS A 1175 15.47 -10.38 12.77
CA CYS A 1175 15.48 -11.44 11.76
C CYS A 1175 16.02 -10.93 10.41
N GLU A 1176 15.53 -9.77 9.95
CA GLU A 1176 16.05 -9.12 8.73
C GLU A 1176 17.53 -8.74 8.84
N ARG A 1177 18.01 -8.37 10.03
CA ARG A 1177 19.45 -8.20 10.27
C ARG A 1177 20.20 -9.52 10.15
N GLY A 1178 19.70 -10.61 10.72
CA GLY A 1178 20.30 -11.94 10.60
C GLY A 1178 20.41 -12.42 9.14
N ARG A 1179 19.49 -12.02 8.27
CA ARG A 1179 19.57 -12.32 6.82
C ARG A 1179 20.81 -11.72 6.17
N CYS A 1180 21.34 -10.60 6.67
CA CYS A 1180 22.61 -10.06 6.19
C CYS A 1180 23.78 -11.03 6.44
N TYR A 1181 23.74 -11.80 7.54
CA TYR A 1181 24.82 -12.72 7.91
C TYR A 1181 24.85 -13.97 7.01
N LEU A 1182 23.67 -14.38 6.53
CA LEU A 1182 23.48 -15.48 5.59
C LEU A 1182 23.28 -15.05 4.13
N HIS A 1183 23.60 -13.78 3.80
CA HIS A 1183 23.30 -13.18 2.49
C HIS A 1183 23.81 -14.03 1.31
N LYS A 1184 25.00 -14.61 1.42
CA LYS A 1184 25.59 -15.51 0.41
C LYS A 1184 24.65 -16.67 0.04
N LEU A 1185 24.16 -17.41 1.03
CA LEU A 1185 23.26 -18.55 0.83
C LEU A 1185 21.87 -18.10 0.35
N LEU A 1186 21.40 -16.95 0.86
CA LEU A 1186 20.10 -16.40 0.48
C LEU A 1186 20.07 -15.93 -0.99
N GLN A 1187 21.21 -15.56 -1.58
CA GLN A 1187 21.38 -15.24 -3.00
C GLN A 1187 21.66 -16.45 -3.89
N GLY A 1188 21.69 -17.67 -3.34
CA GLY A 1188 21.95 -18.88 -4.14
C GLY A 1188 23.41 -19.05 -4.57
N VAL A 1189 24.37 -18.47 -3.82
CA VAL A 1189 25.80 -18.55 -4.13
C VAL A 1189 26.48 -19.61 -3.22
N ARG A 1190 27.16 -20.60 -3.81
CA ARG A 1190 28.07 -21.53 -3.12
C ARG A 1190 29.49 -21.43 -3.68
N ALA A 1191 30.46 -22.01 -2.99
CA ALA A 1191 31.80 -22.25 -3.54
C ALA A 1191 31.72 -23.24 -4.73
N GLU A 1192 32.62 -23.11 -5.71
CA GLU A 1192 32.61 -23.90 -6.95
C GLU A 1192 32.66 -25.41 -6.67
N GLY A 1193 31.81 -26.20 -7.37
CA GLY A 1193 31.94 -27.67 -7.42
C GLY A 1193 30.65 -28.49 -7.35
N THR A 1194 29.50 -27.95 -6.93
CA THR A 1194 28.29 -28.78 -6.72
C THR A 1194 27.21 -28.59 -7.79
N LYS A 1195 26.77 -29.69 -8.40
CA LYS A 1195 25.67 -29.73 -9.39
C LYS A 1195 24.35 -29.33 -8.71
N ALA A 1196 23.57 -28.47 -9.37
CA ALA A 1196 22.21 -28.12 -8.95
C ALA A 1196 21.32 -29.38 -8.99
N GLY A 1197 21.06 -29.96 -7.82
CA GLY A 1197 20.22 -31.16 -7.67
C GLY A 1197 20.68 -32.14 -6.58
N THR A 1198 21.95 -32.07 -6.15
CA THR A 1198 22.56 -32.92 -5.11
C THR A 1198 23.03 -32.12 -3.89
N GLU A 1199 22.28 -31.09 -3.50
CA GLU A 1199 22.64 -30.25 -2.34
C GLU A 1199 22.29 -30.99 -1.04
N ASN A 1200 23.30 -31.36 -0.25
CA ASN A 1200 23.14 -31.94 1.08
C ASN A 1200 22.73 -30.82 2.08
N PRO A 1201 21.51 -30.85 2.65
CA PRO A 1201 21.05 -29.81 3.58
C PRO A 1201 21.94 -29.64 4.82
N GLU A 1202 22.60 -30.71 5.28
CA GLU A 1202 23.48 -30.66 6.45
C GLU A 1202 24.76 -29.85 6.18
N GLU A 1203 25.36 -30.01 5.00
CA GLU A 1203 26.51 -29.20 4.60
C GLU A 1203 26.15 -27.72 4.46
N VAL A 1204 24.94 -27.43 3.98
CA VAL A 1204 24.44 -26.06 3.86
C VAL A 1204 24.22 -25.46 5.24
N PHE A 1205 23.74 -26.24 6.21
CA PHE A 1205 23.60 -25.80 7.59
C PHE A 1205 24.98 -25.51 8.23
N ARG A 1206 25.98 -26.38 8.06
CA ARG A 1206 27.36 -26.14 8.53
C ARG A 1206 27.98 -24.89 7.91
N GLU A 1207 27.78 -24.68 6.61
CA GLU A 1207 28.20 -23.44 5.94
C GLU A 1207 27.48 -22.22 6.54
N ALA A 1208 26.19 -22.34 6.86
CA ALA A 1208 25.43 -21.29 7.51
C ALA A 1208 25.94 -21.00 8.93
N GLU A 1209 26.31 -22.00 9.72
CA GLU A 1209 26.91 -21.84 11.06
C GLU A 1209 28.24 -21.06 10.97
N ALA A 1210 29.11 -21.44 10.03
CA ALA A 1210 30.36 -20.73 9.79
C ALA A 1210 30.12 -19.27 9.34
N LEU A 1211 29.10 -19.03 8.51
CA LEU A 1211 28.73 -17.68 8.11
C LEU A 1211 28.09 -16.87 9.25
N TRP A 1212 27.35 -17.54 10.14
CA TRP A 1212 26.68 -16.94 11.29
C TRP A 1212 27.69 -16.47 12.34
N ASN A 1213 28.81 -17.18 12.50
CA ASN A 1213 29.91 -16.84 13.40
C ASN A 1213 29.44 -16.54 14.85
N ASN A 1214 28.64 -17.45 15.42
CA ASN A 1214 27.96 -17.28 16.71
C ASN A 1214 27.01 -16.07 16.82
N GLY A 1215 26.67 -15.43 15.70
CA GLY A 1215 25.83 -14.24 15.64
C GLY A 1215 26.47 -13.07 16.38
N VAL A 1216 25.63 -12.26 17.03
CA VAL A 1216 26.08 -11.09 17.81
C VAL A 1216 26.33 -11.52 19.26
N SER A 1217 27.58 -11.85 19.56
CA SER A 1217 28.00 -12.35 20.88
C SER A 1217 28.96 -11.41 21.63
N GLY A 1218 29.51 -10.41 20.93
CA GLY A 1218 30.47 -9.46 21.49
C GLY A 1218 29.86 -8.54 22.55
N PRO A 1219 30.68 -8.10 23.54
CA PRO A 1219 30.19 -7.32 24.69
C PRO A 1219 29.66 -5.92 24.31
N ALA A 1220 30.10 -5.32 23.19
CA ALA A 1220 29.62 -4.01 22.78
C ALA A 1220 28.22 -4.06 22.15
N LEU A 1221 27.85 -5.17 21.50
CA LEU A 1221 26.58 -5.26 20.76
C LEU A 1221 25.53 -6.19 21.37
N ARG A 1222 25.91 -7.27 22.05
CA ARG A 1222 24.98 -8.36 22.48
C ARG A 1222 23.77 -7.88 23.31
N ASP A 1223 23.94 -6.80 24.08
CA ASP A 1223 22.92 -6.23 24.97
C ASP A 1223 22.41 -4.86 24.48
N THR A 1224 22.48 -4.63 23.17
CA THR A 1224 22.05 -3.40 22.49
C THR A 1224 21.01 -3.66 21.40
N MET A 1225 20.38 -2.59 20.92
CA MET A 1225 19.49 -2.64 19.75
C MET A 1225 20.26 -2.49 18.43
N PHE A 1226 21.31 -3.29 18.22
CA PHE A 1226 22.20 -3.23 17.06
C PHE A 1226 21.46 -3.32 15.70
N TYR A 1227 20.32 -4.02 15.70
CA TYR A 1227 19.49 -4.33 14.54
C TYR A 1227 18.69 -3.12 13.98
N LEU A 1228 18.63 -1.99 14.69
CA LEU A 1228 17.95 -0.75 14.23
C LEU A 1228 18.57 -0.04 13.01
#